data_AF-A0A1S1Z124-F1
#
_entry.id   AF-A0A1S1Z124-F1
#
_cell.length_a   1.000
_cell.length_b   1.000
_cell.length_c   1.000
_cell.angle_alpha   90.00
_cell.angle_beta   90.00
_cell.angle_gamma   90.00
#
_symmetry.space_group_name_H-M   'P 1'
#
loop_
_entity.id
_entity.type
_entity.pdbx_description
1 polymer ?
#
loop_
_entity_poly.entity_id
_entity_poly.type
_entity_poly.pdbx_seq_one_letter_code
_entity_poly.pdbx_strand_id
1 'polypeptide(L)'
;MFLKKIITTFFVLFCLVLFSNLTHAQNINELKTEIRSLPDGKLKVDKLIELSNVELNQSNFDAMKVTTDRAFNISQKLGYKLGEANSLLLKSMMYKLKRDFDTAIDYGINAIKIFEEVNDNVALYDAYSDICFLYQDWGIYENAIEYELKALKVAERMNDKKRQQDMWSLLGSSYQRLANYDRALFYFRKGAEYLKEREQYYHDPNDLQGYNTALAQIASIEMARKNYEIVKDINEEILANKEKLGDEEGKFVPLNDIGVCYVRLRKPDKALVYFKRALEINRKLGKPEEKNATLLMNIGTQANSSGRFGEALRAYNDVLQIRLKAGKPRDISIVYSYIASVHASRGNFQEAIRYYDKSSKMAQQAGDIPQIEKSLKNISDIYRTMNDYKRAYNTLSRRLALKDSLIRIETAKLKKITEARLSAQKKEKEVDLLIMNQRVNEATMKSLEEQNARKAKDLEILQREQYIKEQELIQKELEQRRQQQELQLTMTALEAEQKAKEISQLQRIKKVNELKIKENETDAKRKQRELELLERDRQISNNKIREQENMKRVYLGMFGLLFIVMVLIIAGYFQNRRKNLKLASKNEEILGQNVEIEKQRDELSAANSQIEKAYDNIQVLSDFGQKITAILDLESINWTAYAYINTLMDAAVFGIGIYRENFDKIEYINFLENGLSLPLFSSDINSKNSLTSLCYKTSEEIVINNYELEIDNYLRQEPEFRTSQRPNSLVYLPLITERNLGVLTVQSYNKHAYTRNELNILRTLASYCAIALNNANAYQEIDNKNKSITDSIRYAQTIQRAILPSNAKIQTGLLENFVFFKPKDIVSGDFFWFSKIDETMNKLSFNKSDIEERVFIAALDCTGHGVPGGFMSMIGNTLLNEIINQKGIYDPSKILDMLNEGVIHALHQENKSNDDGMDVCLVMIEKSISGESKLVFSGAKRSLYIKEPGGTELLEIKGDNKSVGGVHRRKSSKVSFTNREIEVKQGSSIFLTTDGLQDQNDKAGRKFGKVKLTELLYENADKPMLEQKSALENALNEHMGDIPQRDDITVLGIRL
;
A
#
# COMPACT_ATOMS: atom_id res chain seq x y z
N MET A 1 -45.88 -16.21 58.15
CA MET A 1 -44.63 -16.94 57.81
C MET A 1 -44.07 -16.56 56.43
N PHE A 2 -44.92 -16.42 55.39
CA PHE A 2 -44.52 -16.05 54.02
C PHE A 2 -43.93 -14.63 53.87
N LEU A 3 -44.57 -13.63 54.49
CA LEU A 3 -44.09 -12.24 54.49
C LEU A 3 -42.72 -12.08 55.16
N LYS A 4 -42.48 -12.85 56.24
CA LYS A 4 -41.20 -12.87 56.95
C LYS A 4 -40.08 -13.40 56.04
N LYS A 5 -40.34 -14.48 55.28
CA LYS A 5 -39.40 -15.04 54.30
C LYS A 5 -39.10 -14.07 53.15
N ILE A 6 -40.09 -13.38 52.60
CA ILE A 6 -39.87 -12.39 51.54
C ILE A 6 -39.00 -11.24 52.04
N ILE A 7 -39.27 -10.74 53.25
CA ILE A 7 -38.47 -9.66 53.85
C ILE A 7 -37.04 -10.14 54.12
N THR A 8 -36.83 -11.36 54.64
CA THR A 8 -35.46 -11.88 54.81
C THR A 8 -34.76 -12.13 53.48
N THR A 9 -35.42 -12.66 52.46
CA THR A 9 -34.80 -12.86 51.13
C THR A 9 -34.44 -11.53 50.49
N PHE A 10 -35.32 -10.52 50.60
CA PHE A 10 -35.06 -9.17 50.08
C PHE A 10 -33.93 -8.47 50.86
N PHE A 11 -33.89 -8.64 52.18
CA PHE A 11 -32.81 -8.13 53.02
C PHE A 11 -31.48 -8.81 52.72
N VAL A 12 -31.47 -10.13 52.48
CA VAL A 12 -30.26 -10.87 52.08
C VAL A 12 -29.81 -10.46 50.68
N LEU A 13 -30.72 -10.27 49.72
CA LEU A 13 -30.37 -9.78 48.39
C LEU A 13 -29.82 -8.34 48.44
N PHE A 14 -30.45 -7.48 49.24
CA PHE A 14 -30.02 -6.10 49.45
C PHE A 14 -28.66 -6.04 50.15
N CYS A 15 -28.43 -6.90 51.15
CA CYS A 15 -27.14 -7.05 51.82
C CYS A 15 -26.08 -7.64 50.89
N LEU A 16 -26.41 -8.56 49.98
CA LEU A 16 -25.49 -9.10 48.98
C LEU A 16 -25.12 -8.05 47.92
N VAL A 17 -26.07 -7.22 47.49
CA VAL A 17 -25.82 -6.08 46.58
C VAL A 17 -25.02 -4.98 47.27
N LEU A 18 -25.25 -4.75 48.57
CA LEU A 18 -24.43 -3.83 49.36
C LEU A 18 -23.03 -4.39 49.62
N PHE A 19 -22.90 -5.70 49.90
CA PHE A 19 -21.60 -6.36 50.08
C PHE A 19 -20.79 -6.43 48.79
N SER A 20 -21.41 -6.69 47.64
CA SER A 20 -20.72 -6.67 46.35
C SER A 20 -20.26 -5.27 45.99
N ASN A 21 -21.07 -4.24 46.25
CA ASN A 21 -20.67 -2.84 46.04
C ASN A 21 -19.61 -2.36 47.05
N LEU A 22 -19.65 -2.80 48.32
CA LEU A 22 -18.62 -2.49 49.32
C LEU A 22 -17.27 -3.14 48.99
N THR A 23 -17.27 -4.42 48.62
CA THR A 23 -16.05 -5.17 48.26
C THR A 23 -15.40 -4.63 46.99
N HIS A 24 -16.20 -4.21 45.99
CA HIS A 24 -15.68 -3.55 44.79
C HIS A 24 -15.12 -2.14 45.07
N ALA A 25 -15.78 -1.35 45.93
CA ALA A 25 -15.29 -0.04 46.34
C ALA A 25 -14.02 -0.12 47.21
N GLN A 26 -13.89 -1.18 48.04
CA GLN A 26 -12.66 -1.49 48.76
C GLN A 26 -11.51 -1.82 47.80
N ASN A 27 -11.72 -2.66 46.78
CA ASN A 27 -10.70 -2.99 45.79
C ASN A 27 -10.16 -1.76 45.01
N ILE A 28 -11.02 -0.80 44.64
CA ILE A 28 -10.58 0.41 43.93
C ILE A 28 -9.76 1.32 44.84
N ASN A 29 -10.17 1.46 46.10
CA ASN A 29 -9.43 2.26 47.08
C ASN A 29 -8.09 1.61 47.42
N GLU A 30 -8.02 0.28 47.55
CA GLU A 30 -6.77 -0.46 47.71
C GLU A 30 -5.84 -0.25 46.51
N LEU A 31 -6.34 -0.39 45.28
CA LEU A 31 -5.57 -0.17 44.05
C LEU A 31 -5.04 1.27 43.96
N LYS A 32 -5.86 2.28 44.31
CA LYS A 32 -5.44 3.69 44.38
C LYS A 32 -4.36 3.92 45.45
N THR A 33 -4.40 3.19 46.55
CA THR A 33 -3.44 3.30 47.65
C THR A 33 -2.11 2.64 47.27
N GLU A 34 -2.17 1.47 46.63
CA GLU A 34 -1.01 0.75 46.07
C GLU A 34 -0.29 1.63 45.03
N ILE A 35 -1.01 2.21 44.06
CA ILE A 35 -0.46 3.12 43.05
C ILE A 35 0.25 4.33 43.67
N ARG A 36 -0.25 4.87 44.79
CA ARG A 36 0.39 6.01 45.49
C ARG A 36 1.73 5.64 46.11
N SER A 37 1.87 4.40 46.57
CA SER A 37 3.10 3.89 47.18
C SER A 37 4.17 3.48 46.17
N LEU A 38 3.79 3.25 44.91
CA LEU A 38 4.72 2.82 43.85
C LEU A 38 5.52 4.00 43.27
N PRO A 39 6.84 3.83 43.04
CA PRO A 39 7.65 4.79 42.30
C PRO A 39 7.26 4.81 40.81
N ASP A 40 7.56 5.91 40.12
CA ASP A 40 7.29 6.04 38.68
C ASP A 40 8.15 5.04 37.90
N GLY A 41 7.50 3.97 37.42
CA GLY A 41 8.11 2.83 36.74
C GLY A 41 7.03 2.00 36.02
N LYS A 42 7.44 0.95 35.29
CA LYS A 42 6.52 0.12 34.47
C LYS A 42 5.35 -0.45 35.29
N LEU A 43 5.63 -0.99 36.47
CA LEU A 43 4.61 -1.56 37.36
C LEU A 43 3.51 -0.54 37.75
N LYS A 44 3.90 0.72 37.96
CA LYS A 44 2.93 1.78 38.27
C LYS A 44 2.05 2.13 37.07
N VAL A 45 2.62 2.12 35.86
CA VAL A 45 1.86 2.29 34.62
C VAL A 45 0.85 1.17 34.45
N ASP A 46 1.26 -0.09 34.61
CA ASP A 46 0.38 -1.25 34.45
C ASP A 46 -0.80 -1.18 35.45
N LYS A 47 -0.53 -0.79 36.71
CA LYS A 47 -1.57 -0.56 37.72
C LYS A 47 -2.49 0.64 37.40
N LEU A 48 -1.98 1.70 36.79
CA LEU A 48 -2.81 2.82 36.33
C LEU A 48 -3.71 2.42 35.14
N ILE A 49 -3.23 1.55 34.26
CA ILE A 49 -4.03 0.95 33.16
C ILE A 49 -5.13 0.06 33.74
N GLU A 50 -4.81 -0.78 34.72
CA GLU A 50 -5.78 -1.61 35.46
C GLU A 50 -6.87 -0.74 36.09
N LEU A 51 -6.48 0.34 36.78
CA LEU A 51 -7.44 1.29 37.37
C LEU A 51 -8.31 1.97 36.31
N SER A 52 -7.72 2.37 35.18
CA SER A 52 -8.46 3.03 34.09
C SER A 52 -9.51 2.10 33.47
N ASN A 53 -9.23 0.81 33.34
CA ASN A 53 -10.21 -0.19 32.88
C ASN A 53 -11.40 -0.32 33.85
N VAL A 54 -11.15 -0.28 35.16
CA VAL A 54 -12.23 -0.29 36.16
C VAL A 54 -13.07 0.99 36.08
N GLU A 55 -12.42 2.15 35.92
CA GLU A 55 -13.10 3.45 35.78
C GLU A 55 -13.92 3.53 34.48
N LEU A 56 -13.45 2.91 33.39
CA LEU A 56 -14.17 2.76 32.13
C LEU A 56 -15.47 1.95 32.31
N ASN A 57 -15.40 0.81 33.02
CA ASN A 57 -16.57 -0.03 33.32
C ASN A 57 -17.63 0.71 34.17
N GLN A 58 -17.21 1.69 34.97
CA GLN A 58 -18.11 2.54 35.76
C GLN A 58 -18.60 3.78 35.01
N SER A 59 -18.19 3.98 33.75
CA SER A 59 -18.47 5.19 32.96
C SER A 59 -18.04 6.49 33.65
N ASN A 60 -17.00 6.44 34.50
CA ASN A 60 -16.46 7.61 35.19
C ASN A 60 -15.36 8.28 34.35
N PHE A 61 -15.78 9.00 33.31
CA PHE A 61 -14.87 9.53 32.28
C PHE A 61 -13.87 10.57 32.80
N ASP A 62 -14.21 11.34 33.82
CA ASP A 62 -13.33 12.38 34.36
C ASP A 62 -12.17 11.77 35.14
N ALA A 63 -12.46 10.76 35.97
CA ALA A 63 -11.43 10.00 36.69
C ALA A 63 -10.54 9.23 35.69
N MET A 64 -11.17 8.54 34.73
CA MET A 64 -10.47 7.78 33.70
C MET A 64 -9.49 8.65 32.93
N LYS A 65 -9.91 9.86 32.49
CA LYS A 65 -9.03 10.78 31.76
C LYS A 65 -7.77 11.10 32.56
N VAL A 66 -7.90 11.44 33.84
CA VAL A 66 -6.77 11.75 34.72
C VAL A 66 -5.85 10.54 34.87
N THR A 67 -6.42 9.36 35.13
CA THR A 67 -5.65 8.12 35.32
C THR A 67 -4.90 7.72 34.05
N THR A 68 -5.57 7.76 32.89
CA THR A 68 -5.00 7.39 31.59
C THR A 68 -3.96 8.40 31.10
N ASP A 69 -4.16 9.71 31.30
CA ASP A 69 -3.16 10.73 30.98
C ASP A 69 -1.91 10.57 31.84
N ARG A 70 -2.08 10.21 33.11
CA ARG A 70 -0.95 9.92 34.00
C ARG A 70 -0.17 8.68 33.55
N ALA A 71 -0.86 7.60 33.19
CA ALA A 71 -0.23 6.41 32.63
C ALA A 71 0.54 6.72 31.35
N PHE A 72 -0.07 7.46 30.41
CA PHE A 72 0.54 7.87 29.16
C PHE A 72 1.82 8.69 29.36
N ASN A 73 1.77 9.72 30.21
CA ASN A 73 2.90 10.62 30.46
C ASN A 73 4.09 9.90 31.12
N ILE A 74 3.83 8.98 32.05
CA ILE A 74 4.87 8.16 32.68
C ILE A 74 5.47 7.20 31.64
N SER A 75 4.64 6.57 30.81
CA SER A 75 5.09 5.67 29.74
C SER A 75 6.03 6.37 28.76
N GLN A 76 5.71 7.58 28.31
CA GLN A 76 6.58 8.35 27.41
C GLN A 76 7.93 8.70 28.05
N LYS A 77 7.94 9.15 29.31
CA LYS A 77 9.19 9.47 30.02
C LYS A 77 10.10 8.25 30.20
N LEU A 78 9.51 7.06 30.36
CA LEU A 78 10.23 5.81 30.55
C LEU A 78 10.62 5.11 29.24
N GLY A 79 10.12 5.58 28.08
CA GLY A 79 10.22 4.84 26.82
C GLY A 79 9.46 3.50 26.84
N TYR A 80 8.42 3.38 27.67
CA TYR A 80 7.62 2.15 27.80
C TYR A 80 6.50 2.10 26.75
N LYS A 81 6.85 1.64 25.54
CA LYS A 81 5.97 1.59 24.37
C LYS A 81 4.65 0.85 24.60
N LEU A 82 4.67 -0.29 25.29
CA LEU A 82 3.45 -1.07 25.57
C LEU A 82 2.47 -0.29 26.48
N GLY A 83 2.99 0.40 27.49
CA GLY A 83 2.17 1.27 28.37
C GLY A 83 1.62 2.49 27.65
N GLU A 84 2.36 3.04 26.70
CA GLU A 84 1.92 4.14 25.82
C GLU A 84 0.73 3.70 24.95
N ALA A 85 0.89 2.57 24.25
CA ALA A 85 -0.13 1.99 23.38
C ALA A 85 -1.43 1.64 24.12
N ASN A 86 -1.33 0.95 25.26
CA ASN A 86 -2.48 0.61 26.09
C ASN A 86 -3.22 1.87 26.60
N SER A 87 -2.49 2.92 26.95
CA SER A 87 -3.10 4.18 27.37
C SER A 87 -3.85 4.87 26.21
N LEU A 88 -3.33 4.79 24.99
CA LEU A 88 -4.01 5.31 23.79
C LEU A 88 -5.28 4.50 23.48
N LEU A 89 -5.22 3.16 23.59
CA LEU A 89 -6.38 2.30 23.37
C LEU A 89 -7.51 2.58 24.37
N LEU A 90 -7.18 2.82 25.64
CA LEU A 90 -8.14 3.27 26.65
C LEU A 90 -8.78 4.61 26.29
N LYS A 91 -8.00 5.58 25.79
CA LYS A 91 -8.56 6.85 25.29
C LYS A 91 -9.52 6.62 24.13
N SER A 92 -9.17 5.73 23.20
CA SER A 92 -10.06 5.32 22.09
C SER A 92 -11.42 4.82 22.62
N MET A 93 -11.41 3.88 23.56
CA MET A 93 -12.63 3.34 24.18
C MET A 93 -13.45 4.42 24.90
N MET A 94 -12.79 5.34 25.61
CA MET A 94 -13.46 6.45 26.29
C MET A 94 -14.24 7.34 25.30
N TYR A 95 -13.61 7.73 24.19
CA TYR A 95 -14.26 8.56 23.17
C TYR A 95 -15.35 7.78 22.40
N LYS A 96 -15.16 6.47 22.18
CA LYS A 96 -16.20 5.59 21.65
C LYS A 96 -17.48 5.64 22.50
N LEU A 97 -17.37 5.52 23.82
CA LEU A 97 -18.52 5.58 24.73
C LEU A 97 -19.20 6.96 24.73
N LYS A 98 -18.44 8.04 24.49
CA LYS A 98 -18.98 9.39 24.29
C LYS A 98 -19.63 9.59 22.92
N ARG A 99 -19.57 8.59 22.03
CA ARG A 99 -19.98 8.64 20.61
C ARG A 99 -19.21 9.67 19.76
N ASP A 100 -18.00 9.99 20.19
CA ASP A 100 -17.03 10.76 19.39
C ASP A 100 -16.12 9.77 18.66
N PHE A 101 -16.65 9.21 17.57
CA PHE A 101 -15.99 8.16 16.81
C PHE A 101 -14.73 8.67 16.08
N ASP A 102 -14.74 9.93 15.64
CA ASP A 102 -13.61 10.54 14.94
C ASP A 102 -12.36 10.58 15.85
N THR A 103 -12.51 11.11 17.07
CA THR A 103 -11.40 11.15 18.04
C THR A 103 -10.99 9.76 18.52
N ALA A 104 -11.96 8.85 18.65
CA ALA A 104 -11.70 7.49 19.10
C ALA A 104 -10.80 6.71 18.11
N ILE A 105 -11.02 6.88 16.80
CA ILE A 105 -10.20 6.24 15.75
C ILE A 105 -8.77 6.76 15.77
N ASP A 106 -8.60 8.07 15.91
CA ASP A 106 -7.27 8.69 15.96
C ASP A 106 -6.41 8.05 17.06
N TYR A 107 -6.97 7.88 18.27
CA TYR A 107 -6.25 7.20 19.36
C TYR A 107 -6.04 5.70 19.11
N GLY A 108 -7.03 5.04 18.53
CA GLY A 108 -7.01 3.61 18.26
C GLY A 108 -5.96 3.17 17.23
N ILE A 109 -5.86 3.90 16.11
CA ILE A 109 -4.87 3.62 15.06
C ILE A 109 -3.45 3.89 15.57
N ASN A 110 -3.26 4.95 16.36
CA ASN A 110 -1.96 5.23 16.98
C ASN A 110 -1.54 4.11 17.95
N ALA A 111 -2.47 3.54 18.73
CA ALA A 111 -2.19 2.40 19.59
C ALA A 111 -1.75 1.16 18.78
N ILE A 112 -2.50 0.81 17.72
CA ILE A 112 -2.19 -0.33 16.83
C ILE A 112 -0.77 -0.25 16.29
N LYS A 113 -0.35 0.92 15.80
CA LYS A 113 0.98 1.07 15.19
C LYS A 113 2.12 0.88 16.20
N ILE A 114 1.93 1.33 17.45
CA ILE A 114 2.90 1.03 18.52
C ILE A 114 2.91 -0.47 18.84
N PHE A 115 1.76 -1.14 18.86
CA PHE A 115 1.71 -2.59 19.05
C PHE A 115 2.38 -3.37 17.89
N GLU A 116 2.24 -2.90 16.65
CA GLU A 116 2.95 -3.44 15.48
C GLU A 116 4.48 -3.29 15.63
N GLU A 117 4.97 -2.14 16.13
CA GLU A 117 6.41 -1.92 16.39
C GLU A 117 6.96 -2.83 17.48
N VAL A 118 6.16 -3.12 18.51
CA VAL A 118 6.56 -3.96 19.66
C VAL A 118 6.49 -5.46 19.31
N ASN A 119 5.88 -5.83 18.18
CA ASN A 119 5.67 -7.23 17.74
C ASN A 119 4.96 -8.12 18.78
N ASP A 120 4.07 -7.54 19.60
CA ASP A 120 3.24 -8.29 20.54
C ASP A 120 1.92 -8.71 19.87
N ASN A 121 1.84 -9.98 19.47
CA ASN A 121 0.66 -10.50 18.77
C ASN A 121 -0.60 -10.52 19.64
N VAL A 122 -0.50 -10.64 20.97
CA VAL A 122 -1.67 -10.65 21.86
C VAL A 122 -2.26 -9.24 21.93
N ALA A 123 -1.42 -8.25 22.24
CA ALA A 123 -1.85 -6.87 22.33
C ALA A 123 -2.34 -6.33 20.98
N LEU A 124 -1.72 -6.76 19.87
CA LEU A 124 -2.15 -6.41 18.52
C LEU A 124 -3.50 -7.01 18.16
N TYR A 125 -3.77 -8.26 18.55
CA TYR A 125 -5.09 -8.89 18.39
C TYR A 125 -6.16 -8.11 19.16
N ASP A 126 -5.91 -7.80 20.43
CA ASP A 126 -6.85 -7.09 21.29
C ASP A 126 -7.15 -5.68 20.72
N ALA A 127 -6.11 -4.96 20.27
CA ALA A 127 -6.28 -3.64 19.65
C ALA A 127 -7.10 -3.70 18.34
N TYR A 128 -6.84 -4.67 17.45
CA TYR A 128 -7.67 -4.84 16.24
C TYR A 128 -9.11 -5.22 16.58
N SER A 129 -9.33 -6.04 17.62
CA SER A 129 -10.66 -6.40 18.11
C SER A 129 -11.40 -5.18 18.65
N ASP A 130 -10.76 -4.31 19.42
CA ASP A 130 -11.40 -3.11 19.96
C ASP A 130 -11.80 -2.11 18.87
N ILE A 131 -10.98 -1.99 17.83
CA ILE A 131 -11.26 -1.12 16.68
C ILE A 131 -12.36 -1.68 15.80
N CYS A 132 -12.47 -3.01 15.65
CA CYS A 132 -13.59 -3.58 14.92
C CYS A 132 -14.92 -3.29 15.63
N PHE A 133 -14.97 -3.40 16.97
CA PHE A 133 -16.16 -3.02 17.74
C PHE A 133 -16.48 -1.53 17.62
N LEU A 134 -15.47 -0.67 17.58
CA LEU A 134 -15.64 0.76 17.32
C LEU A 134 -16.35 1.00 15.98
N TYR A 135 -15.89 0.37 14.91
CA TYR A 135 -16.53 0.50 13.59
C TYR A 135 -17.94 -0.10 13.53
N GLN A 136 -18.18 -1.21 14.24
CA GLN A 136 -19.51 -1.80 14.36
C GLN A 136 -20.48 -0.87 15.12
N ASP A 137 -20.03 -0.25 16.22
CA ASP A 137 -20.82 0.71 17.01
C ASP A 137 -21.15 1.98 16.21
N TRP A 138 -20.25 2.36 15.28
CA TRP A 138 -20.48 3.45 14.35
C TRP A 138 -21.43 3.06 13.19
N GLY A 139 -21.52 1.76 12.87
CA GLY A 139 -22.35 1.20 11.81
C GLY A 139 -21.65 1.09 10.44
N ILE A 140 -20.32 1.14 10.42
CA ILE A 140 -19.48 1.04 9.22
C ILE A 140 -18.87 -0.37 9.16
N TYR A 141 -19.69 -1.34 8.77
CA TYR A 141 -19.32 -2.76 8.84
C TYR A 141 -18.22 -3.16 7.85
N GLU A 142 -18.04 -2.46 6.74
CA GLU A 142 -16.95 -2.74 5.79
C GLU A 142 -15.56 -2.50 6.41
N ASN A 143 -15.38 -1.39 7.14
CA ASN A 143 -14.14 -1.11 7.86
C ASN A 143 -13.97 -2.11 9.02
N ALA A 144 -15.05 -2.43 9.75
CA ALA A 144 -14.99 -3.45 10.80
C ALA A 144 -14.45 -4.79 10.27
N ILE A 145 -14.91 -5.24 9.09
CA ILE A 145 -14.45 -6.47 8.44
C ILE A 145 -12.95 -6.43 8.12
N GLU A 146 -12.41 -5.28 7.71
CA GLU A 146 -10.97 -5.16 7.45
C GLU A 146 -10.15 -5.45 8.73
N TYR A 147 -10.54 -4.86 9.84
CA TYR A 147 -9.87 -5.06 11.13
C TYR A 147 -10.14 -6.45 11.73
N GLU A 148 -11.34 -7.01 11.55
CA GLU A 148 -11.65 -8.40 11.89
C GLU A 148 -10.75 -9.39 11.13
N LEU A 149 -10.49 -9.15 9.83
CA LEU A 149 -9.57 -9.97 9.04
C LEU A 149 -8.11 -9.80 9.48
N LYS A 150 -7.70 -8.59 9.91
CA LYS A 150 -6.37 -8.36 10.50
C LYS A 150 -6.22 -9.13 11.82
N ALA A 151 -7.19 -9.01 12.72
CA ALA A 151 -7.22 -9.76 13.98
C ALA A 151 -7.22 -11.29 13.75
N LEU A 152 -8.00 -11.78 12.78
CA LEU A 152 -8.01 -13.20 12.41
C LEU A 152 -6.62 -13.69 11.97
N LYS A 153 -5.92 -12.92 11.12
CA LYS A 153 -4.56 -13.27 10.69
C LYS A 153 -3.57 -13.32 11.85
N VAL A 154 -3.72 -12.46 12.86
CA VAL A 154 -2.89 -12.48 14.07
C VAL A 154 -3.19 -13.74 14.89
N ALA A 155 -4.47 -14.08 15.08
CA ALA A 155 -4.88 -15.31 15.75
C ALA A 155 -4.42 -16.58 15.01
N GLU A 156 -4.34 -16.56 13.68
CA GLU A 156 -3.75 -17.63 12.86
C GLU A 156 -2.25 -17.78 13.09
N ARG A 157 -1.50 -16.67 13.14
CA ARG A 157 -0.05 -16.67 13.47
C ARG A 157 0.23 -17.21 14.88
N MET A 158 -0.64 -16.90 15.83
CA MET A 158 -0.56 -17.42 17.20
C MET A 158 -0.98 -18.90 17.32
N ASN A 159 -1.55 -19.47 16.25
CA ASN A 159 -2.23 -20.77 16.25
C ASN A 159 -3.33 -20.87 17.33
N ASP A 160 -3.98 -19.75 17.67
CA ASP A 160 -5.02 -19.68 18.69
C ASP A 160 -6.40 -19.90 18.05
N LYS A 161 -6.86 -21.15 18.12
CA LYS A 161 -8.16 -21.54 17.56
C LYS A 161 -9.35 -20.88 18.26
N LYS A 162 -9.22 -20.51 19.54
CA LYS A 162 -10.30 -19.86 20.28
C LYS A 162 -10.49 -18.43 19.77
N ARG A 163 -9.40 -17.67 19.64
CA ARG A 163 -9.40 -16.33 19.04
C ARG A 163 -9.85 -16.35 17.58
N GLN A 164 -9.45 -17.37 16.81
CA GLN A 164 -9.97 -17.58 15.44
C GLN A 164 -11.50 -17.73 15.43
N GLN A 165 -12.06 -18.55 16.33
CA GLN A 165 -13.51 -18.74 16.44
C GLN A 165 -14.23 -17.44 16.79
N ASP A 166 -13.70 -16.65 17.73
CA ASP A 166 -14.29 -15.37 18.11
C ASP A 166 -14.35 -14.41 16.91
N MET A 167 -13.29 -14.35 16.10
CA MET A 167 -13.26 -13.56 14.87
C MET A 167 -14.19 -14.09 13.78
N TRP A 168 -14.35 -15.41 13.62
CA TRP A 168 -15.34 -15.97 12.69
C TRP A 168 -16.77 -15.56 13.08
N SER A 169 -17.10 -15.53 14.37
CA SER A 169 -18.41 -15.08 14.84
C SER A 169 -18.65 -13.59 14.56
N LEU A 170 -17.63 -12.73 14.73
CA LEU A 170 -17.71 -11.31 14.40
C LEU A 170 -17.85 -11.09 12.89
N LEU A 171 -17.01 -11.71 12.07
CA LEU A 171 -17.10 -11.67 10.60
C LEU A 171 -18.47 -12.14 10.11
N GLY A 172 -18.96 -13.25 10.65
CA GLY A 172 -20.30 -13.76 10.34
C GLY A 172 -21.38 -12.70 10.58
N SER A 173 -21.31 -12.03 11.73
CA SER A 173 -22.25 -10.97 12.12
C SER A 173 -22.14 -9.73 11.24
N SER A 174 -20.92 -9.26 10.95
CA SER A 174 -20.66 -8.10 10.10
C SER A 174 -21.11 -8.33 8.66
N TYR A 175 -20.81 -9.49 8.06
CA TYR A 175 -21.30 -9.85 6.73
C TYR A 175 -22.82 -9.99 6.69
N GLN A 176 -23.44 -10.52 7.75
CA GLN A 176 -24.91 -10.61 7.85
C GLN A 176 -25.56 -9.22 7.88
N ARG A 177 -24.94 -8.24 8.55
CA ARG A 177 -25.42 -6.83 8.56
C ARG A 177 -25.36 -6.18 7.18
N LEU A 178 -24.37 -6.54 6.38
CA LEU A 178 -24.23 -6.11 4.97
C LEU A 178 -25.09 -6.94 4.00
N ALA A 179 -25.92 -7.85 4.49
CA ALA A 179 -26.72 -8.80 3.70
C ALA A 179 -25.88 -9.70 2.76
N ASN A 180 -24.58 -9.86 3.03
CA ASN A 180 -23.72 -10.82 2.34
C ASN A 180 -23.85 -12.19 3.00
N TYR A 181 -24.98 -12.85 2.73
CA TYR A 181 -25.36 -14.09 3.40
C TYR A 181 -24.41 -15.25 3.14
N ASP A 182 -23.78 -15.33 1.96
CA ASP A 182 -22.87 -16.44 1.64
C ASP A 182 -21.59 -16.38 2.49
N ARG A 183 -20.99 -15.19 2.64
CA ARG A 183 -19.82 -15.01 3.52
C ARG A 183 -20.20 -15.17 4.99
N ALA A 184 -21.36 -14.64 5.40
CA ALA A 184 -21.83 -14.81 6.78
C ALA A 184 -21.99 -16.30 7.14
N LEU A 185 -22.63 -17.08 6.28
CA LEU A 185 -22.80 -18.53 6.46
C LEU A 185 -21.46 -19.27 6.52
N PHE A 186 -20.50 -18.89 5.67
CA PHE A 186 -19.17 -19.49 5.67
C PHE A 186 -18.49 -19.37 7.05
N TYR A 187 -18.46 -18.16 7.63
CA TYR A 187 -17.79 -17.95 8.91
C TYR A 187 -18.57 -18.54 10.09
N PHE A 188 -19.90 -18.43 10.12
CA PHE A 188 -20.70 -19.08 11.17
C PHE A 188 -20.57 -20.60 11.13
N ARG A 189 -20.49 -21.22 9.95
CA ARG A 189 -20.26 -22.67 9.81
C ARG A 189 -18.89 -23.08 10.35
N LYS A 190 -17.82 -22.33 10.03
CA LYS A 190 -16.49 -22.57 10.61
C LYS A 190 -16.49 -22.51 12.14
N GLY A 191 -17.12 -21.48 12.72
CA GLY A 191 -17.25 -21.36 14.16
C GLY A 191 -18.06 -22.51 14.79
N ALA A 192 -19.15 -22.90 14.15
CA ALA A 192 -19.98 -24.02 14.59
C ALA A 192 -19.22 -25.35 14.54
N GLU A 193 -18.47 -25.63 13.47
CA GLU A 193 -17.67 -26.84 13.32
C GLU A 193 -16.62 -26.98 14.43
N TYR A 194 -15.85 -25.91 14.70
CA TYR A 194 -14.88 -25.90 15.80
C TYR A 194 -15.53 -26.14 17.17
N LEU A 195 -16.66 -25.48 17.47
CA LEU A 195 -17.36 -25.65 18.75
C LEU A 195 -17.94 -27.06 18.90
N LYS A 196 -18.41 -27.65 17.81
CA LYS A 196 -18.91 -29.03 17.79
C LYS A 196 -17.80 -30.05 18.04
N GLU A 197 -16.66 -29.91 17.37
CA GLU A 197 -15.49 -30.78 17.59
C GLU A 197 -15.00 -30.69 19.04
N ARG A 198 -14.94 -29.48 19.58
CA ARG A 198 -14.56 -29.26 20.97
C ARG A 198 -15.56 -29.86 21.96
N GLU A 199 -16.85 -29.69 21.73
CA GLU A 199 -17.88 -30.32 22.55
C GLU A 199 -17.79 -31.85 22.53
N GLN A 200 -17.51 -32.44 21.37
CA GLN A 200 -17.33 -33.89 21.25
C GLN A 200 -16.10 -34.40 22.01
N TYR A 201 -15.04 -33.60 22.08
CA TYR A 201 -13.79 -33.98 22.74
C TYR A 201 -13.79 -33.69 24.25
N TYR A 202 -14.30 -32.53 24.67
CA TYR A 202 -14.22 -32.05 26.06
C TYR A 202 -15.55 -32.20 26.83
N HIS A 203 -16.67 -32.43 26.15
CA HIS A 203 -18.02 -32.46 26.72
C HIS A 203 -18.37 -31.21 27.54
N ASP A 204 -17.82 -30.05 27.17
CA ASP A 204 -18.07 -28.78 27.84
C ASP A 204 -19.47 -28.25 27.46
N PRO A 205 -20.39 -28.07 28.43
CA PRO A 205 -21.69 -27.47 28.19
C PRO A 205 -21.64 -26.09 27.53
N ASN A 206 -20.56 -25.33 27.76
CA ASN A 206 -20.37 -24.01 27.16
C ASN A 206 -20.08 -24.10 25.66
N ASP A 207 -19.30 -25.10 25.22
CA ASP A 207 -19.02 -25.34 23.80
C ASP A 207 -20.31 -25.76 23.08
N LEU A 208 -21.15 -26.60 23.70
CA LEU A 208 -22.47 -26.97 23.17
C LEU A 208 -23.42 -25.76 23.07
N GLN A 209 -23.37 -24.87 24.08
CA GLN A 209 -24.15 -23.62 24.08
C GLN A 209 -23.66 -22.64 23.00
N GLY A 210 -22.35 -22.55 22.79
CA GLY A 210 -21.74 -21.79 21.70
C GLY A 210 -22.16 -22.33 20.33
N TYR A 211 -22.12 -23.65 20.16
CA TYR A 211 -22.57 -24.33 18.93
C TYR A 211 -24.04 -24.02 18.61
N ASN A 212 -24.93 -24.11 19.60
CA ASN A 212 -26.34 -23.73 19.46
C ASN A 212 -26.52 -22.27 19.04
N THR A 213 -25.66 -21.37 19.54
CA THR A 213 -25.69 -19.94 19.18
C THR A 213 -25.29 -19.74 17.71
N ALA A 214 -24.24 -20.42 17.24
CA ALA A 214 -23.83 -20.37 15.84
C ALA A 214 -24.90 -20.97 14.90
N LEU A 215 -25.49 -22.11 15.28
CA LEU A 215 -26.62 -22.71 14.56
C LEU A 215 -27.82 -21.76 14.45
N ALA A 216 -28.15 -21.03 15.52
CA ALA A 216 -29.23 -20.05 15.50
C ALA A 216 -28.97 -18.90 14.51
N GLN A 217 -27.71 -18.45 14.37
CA GLN A 217 -27.34 -17.44 13.36
C GLN A 217 -27.48 -18.00 11.94
N ILE A 218 -27.04 -19.24 11.71
CA ILE A 218 -27.21 -19.94 10.43
C ILE A 218 -28.70 -20.07 10.10
N ALA A 219 -29.51 -20.53 11.04
CA ALA A 219 -30.97 -20.65 10.89
C ALA A 219 -31.62 -19.31 10.55
N SER A 220 -31.21 -18.22 11.20
CA SER A 220 -31.69 -16.86 10.89
C SER A 220 -31.41 -16.43 9.45
N ILE A 221 -30.20 -16.71 8.95
CA ILE A 221 -29.81 -16.40 7.57
C ILE A 221 -30.59 -17.28 6.58
N GLU A 222 -30.67 -18.59 6.83
CA GLU A 222 -31.41 -19.52 5.97
C GLU A 222 -32.91 -19.21 5.95
N MET A 223 -33.46 -18.69 7.05
CA MET A 223 -34.83 -18.19 7.14
C MET A 223 -35.05 -16.98 6.23
N ALA A 224 -34.08 -16.05 6.17
CA ALA A 224 -34.11 -14.93 5.24
C ALA A 224 -33.98 -15.37 3.77
N ARG A 225 -33.20 -16.42 3.50
CA ARG A 225 -33.09 -17.08 2.18
C ARG A 225 -34.30 -17.95 1.81
N LYS A 226 -35.27 -18.10 2.73
CA LYS A 226 -36.49 -18.91 2.58
C LYS A 226 -36.25 -20.43 2.49
N ASN A 227 -35.12 -20.91 3.03
CA ASN A 227 -34.76 -22.32 3.07
C ASN A 227 -35.38 -23.02 4.30
N TYR A 228 -36.71 -23.06 4.37
CA TYR A 228 -37.45 -23.42 5.58
C TYR A 228 -37.23 -24.86 6.07
N GLU A 229 -36.92 -25.81 5.18
CA GLU A 229 -36.59 -27.19 5.62
C GLU A 229 -35.24 -27.21 6.37
N ILE A 230 -34.21 -26.53 5.86
CA ILE A 230 -32.90 -26.42 6.54
C ILE A 230 -33.06 -25.76 7.91
N VAL A 231 -33.83 -24.67 7.99
CA VAL A 231 -34.10 -23.97 9.26
C VAL A 231 -34.80 -24.87 10.26
N LYS A 232 -35.77 -25.67 9.80
CA LYS A 232 -36.48 -26.64 10.64
C LYS A 232 -35.52 -27.69 11.18
N ASP A 233 -34.69 -28.29 10.32
CA ASP A 233 -33.72 -29.32 10.70
C ASP A 233 -32.70 -28.77 11.73
N ILE A 234 -32.19 -27.55 11.51
CA ILE A 234 -31.28 -26.88 12.46
C ILE A 234 -31.97 -26.66 13.82
N ASN A 235 -33.23 -26.22 13.84
CA ASN A 235 -33.94 -25.99 15.10
C ASN A 235 -34.30 -27.30 15.82
N GLU A 236 -34.52 -28.39 15.09
CA GLU A 236 -34.67 -29.73 15.68
C GLU A 236 -33.35 -30.19 16.34
N GLU A 237 -32.20 -29.90 15.72
CA GLU A 237 -30.88 -30.14 16.32
C GLU A 237 -30.66 -29.28 17.59
N ILE A 238 -30.96 -27.98 17.54
CA ILE A 238 -30.86 -27.10 18.72
C ILE A 238 -31.77 -27.62 19.84
N LEU A 239 -33.01 -28.03 19.52
CA LEU A 239 -33.95 -28.57 20.51
C LEU A 239 -33.39 -29.82 21.19
N ALA A 240 -32.82 -30.75 20.43
CA ALA A 240 -32.18 -31.95 20.99
C ALA A 240 -30.97 -31.60 21.88
N ASN A 241 -30.17 -30.61 21.49
CA ASN A 241 -29.05 -30.15 22.31
C ASN A 241 -29.52 -29.49 23.62
N LYS A 242 -30.62 -28.74 23.58
CA LYS A 242 -31.24 -28.16 24.79
C LYS A 242 -31.79 -29.23 25.74
N GLU A 243 -32.32 -30.33 25.20
CA GLU A 243 -32.70 -31.51 26.00
C GLU A 243 -31.50 -32.14 26.68
N LYS A 244 -30.37 -32.32 25.96
CA LYS A 244 -29.12 -32.83 26.56
C LYS A 244 -28.59 -31.94 27.68
N LEU A 245 -28.70 -30.62 27.54
CA LEU A 245 -28.28 -29.64 28.54
C LEU A 245 -29.23 -29.55 29.75
N GLY A 246 -30.41 -30.19 29.71
CA GLY A 246 -31.45 -30.00 30.73
C GLY A 246 -32.06 -28.59 30.72
N ASP A 247 -31.88 -27.82 29.65
CA ASP A 247 -32.33 -26.43 29.53
C ASP A 247 -33.79 -26.38 29.07
N GLU A 248 -34.73 -26.66 29.98
CA GLU A 248 -36.17 -26.61 29.70
C GLU A 248 -36.67 -25.23 29.25
N GLU A 249 -36.05 -24.14 29.74
CA GLU A 249 -36.41 -22.78 29.30
C GLU A 249 -35.96 -22.51 27.86
N GLY A 250 -34.75 -22.97 27.50
CA GLY A 250 -34.17 -22.78 26.18
C GLY A 250 -34.87 -23.52 25.04
N LYS A 251 -35.74 -24.51 25.33
CA LYS A 251 -36.53 -25.23 24.31
C LYS A 251 -37.61 -24.37 23.65
N PHE A 252 -38.01 -23.27 24.29
CA PHE A 252 -39.07 -22.41 23.81
C PHE A 252 -38.83 -21.86 22.40
N VAL A 253 -37.63 -21.28 22.17
CA VAL A 253 -37.28 -20.62 20.90
C VAL A 253 -37.29 -21.61 19.71
N PRO A 254 -36.55 -22.75 19.75
CA PRO A 254 -36.55 -23.68 18.62
C PRO A 254 -37.93 -24.28 18.35
N LEU A 255 -38.75 -24.54 19.38
CA LEU A 255 -40.14 -25.01 19.16
C LEU A 255 -41.00 -23.97 18.44
N ASN A 256 -40.88 -22.70 18.79
CA ASN A 256 -41.56 -21.62 18.09
C ASN A 256 -41.10 -21.57 16.62
N ASP A 257 -39.80 -21.61 16.38
CA ASP A 257 -39.24 -21.44 15.04
C ASP A 257 -39.55 -22.62 14.12
N ILE A 258 -39.57 -23.85 14.64
CA ILE A 258 -40.11 -25.03 13.94
C ILE A 258 -41.57 -24.81 13.56
N GLY A 259 -42.39 -24.28 14.49
CA GLY A 259 -43.78 -23.92 14.23
C GLY A 259 -43.91 -22.93 13.08
N VAL A 260 -43.10 -21.87 13.06
CA VAL A 260 -43.07 -20.88 11.98
C VAL A 260 -42.65 -21.53 10.65
N CYS A 261 -41.66 -22.41 10.65
CA CYS A 261 -41.23 -23.15 9.45
C CYS A 261 -42.38 -24.00 8.88
N TYR A 262 -43.12 -24.72 9.72
CA TYR A 262 -44.29 -25.47 9.27
C TYR A 262 -45.40 -24.60 8.67
N VAL A 263 -45.62 -23.38 9.18
CA VAL A 263 -46.53 -22.42 8.53
C VAL A 263 -46.04 -22.08 7.11
N ARG A 264 -44.75 -21.80 6.95
CA ARG A 264 -44.15 -21.46 5.64
C ARG A 264 -44.14 -22.63 4.66
N LEU A 265 -43.99 -23.85 5.17
CA LEU A 265 -44.09 -25.11 4.42
C LEU A 265 -45.54 -25.55 4.13
N ARG A 266 -46.54 -24.70 4.40
CA ARG A 266 -47.97 -24.96 4.19
C ARG A 266 -48.49 -26.20 4.95
N LYS A 267 -47.94 -26.46 6.15
CA LYS A 267 -48.37 -27.53 7.06
C LYS A 267 -48.93 -26.92 8.37
N PRO A 268 -50.06 -26.19 8.30
CA PRO A 268 -50.58 -25.40 9.42
C PRO A 268 -50.95 -26.20 10.68
N ASP A 269 -51.43 -27.44 10.51
CA ASP A 269 -51.84 -28.28 11.64
C ASP A 269 -50.64 -28.71 12.48
N LYS A 270 -49.51 -29.02 11.82
CA LYS A 270 -48.25 -29.29 12.52
C LYS A 270 -47.76 -28.05 13.25
N ALA A 271 -47.79 -26.88 12.62
CA ALA A 271 -47.38 -25.62 13.24
C ALA A 271 -48.11 -25.36 14.57
N LEU A 272 -49.43 -25.59 14.60
CA LEU A 272 -50.24 -25.39 15.80
C LEU A 272 -49.81 -26.29 16.96
N VAL A 273 -49.41 -27.54 16.67
CA VAL A 273 -48.89 -28.47 17.69
C VAL A 273 -47.63 -27.90 18.33
N TYR A 274 -46.67 -27.43 17.55
CA TYR A 274 -45.41 -26.88 18.07
C TYR A 274 -45.63 -25.57 18.85
N PHE A 275 -46.48 -24.67 18.37
CA PHE A 275 -46.82 -23.46 19.14
C PHE A 275 -47.48 -23.77 20.48
N LYS A 276 -48.38 -24.77 20.53
CA LYS A 276 -49.03 -25.20 21.78
C LYS A 276 -48.03 -25.86 22.74
N ARG A 277 -47.11 -26.68 22.24
CA ARG A 277 -46.01 -27.27 23.05
C ARG A 277 -45.14 -26.19 23.69
N ALA A 278 -44.71 -25.19 22.90
CA ALA A 278 -43.92 -24.07 23.41
C ALA A 278 -44.69 -23.26 24.47
N LEU A 279 -46.01 -23.07 24.28
CA LEU A 279 -46.88 -22.36 25.23
C LEU A 279 -47.03 -23.13 26.54
N GLU A 280 -47.17 -24.46 26.45
CA GLU A 280 -47.28 -25.34 27.61
C GLU A 280 -46.00 -25.33 28.46
N ILE A 281 -44.81 -25.30 27.83
CA ILE A 281 -43.53 -25.20 28.54
C ILE A 281 -43.46 -23.91 29.37
N ASN A 282 -43.77 -22.76 28.78
CA ASN A 282 -43.75 -21.49 29.52
C ASN A 282 -44.73 -21.49 30.70
N ARG A 283 -45.92 -22.08 30.51
CA ARG A 283 -46.93 -22.21 31.58
C ARG A 283 -46.46 -23.14 32.70
N LYS A 284 -45.88 -24.30 32.37
CA LYS A 284 -45.30 -25.23 33.35
C LYS A 284 -44.19 -24.59 34.17
N LEU A 285 -43.35 -23.77 33.54
CA LEU A 285 -42.27 -23.03 34.19
C LEU A 285 -42.74 -21.79 34.97
N GLY A 286 -44.05 -21.51 35.00
CA GLY A 286 -44.61 -20.34 35.69
C GLY A 286 -44.11 -19.00 35.13
N LYS A 287 -43.69 -18.96 33.86
CA LYS A 287 -43.20 -17.72 33.25
C LYS A 287 -44.33 -16.69 33.15
N PRO A 288 -44.01 -15.38 33.27
CA PRO A 288 -45.01 -14.33 33.09
C PRO A 288 -45.74 -14.48 31.76
N GLU A 289 -47.06 -14.26 31.74
CA GLU A 289 -47.89 -14.37 30.52
C GLU A 289 -47.38 -13.48 29.37
N GLU A 290 -46.62 -12.43 29.67
CA GLU A 290 -45.97 -11.59 28.67
C GLU A 290 -45.04 -12.39 27.73
N LYS A 291 -44.38 -13.44 28.21
CA LYS A 291 -43.52 -14.33 27.39
C LYS A 291 -44.32 -15.16 26.38
N ASN A 292 -45.63 -15.28 26.54
CA ASN A 292 -46.50 -16.06 25.66
C ASN A 292 -47.05 -15.24 24.49
N ALA A 293 -46.83 -13.92 24.46
CA ALA A 293 -47.43 -13.03 23.48
C ALA A 293 -47.14 -13.44 22.02
N THR A 294 -45.90 -13.80 21.69
CA THR A 294 -45.51 -14.22 20.33
C THR A 294 -46.21 -15.51 19.90
N LEU A 295 -46.31 -16.50 20.81
CA LEU A 295 -46.99 -17.76 20.52
C LEU A 295 -48.49 -17.55 20.33
N LEU A 296 -49.12 -16.75 21.19
CA LEU A 296 -50.54 -16.42 21.06
C LEU A 296 -50.82 -15.67 19.74
N MET A 297 -49.92 -14.78 19.30
CA MET A 297 -50.02 -14.15 17.98
C MET A 297 -49.93 -15.18 16.83
N ASN A 298 -49.01 -16.14 16.93
CA ASN A 298 -48.85 -17.20 15.93
C ASN A 298 -50.06 -18.15 15.89
N ILE A 299 -50.55 -18.57 17.06
CA ILE A 299 -51.77 -19.39 17.22
C ILE A 299 -52.98 -18.64 16.67
N GLY A 300 -53.14 -17.35 16.99
CA GLY A 300 -54.24 -16.54 16.51
C GLY A 300 -54.23 -16.39 14.99
N THR A 301 -53.04 -16.20 14.40
CA THR A 301 -52.87 -16.10 12.94
C THR A 301 -53.22 -17.41 12.25
N GLN A 302 -52.78 -18.53 12.84
CA GLN A 302 -53.10 -19.85 12.32
C GLN A 302 -54.61 -20.13 12.42
N ALA A 303 -55.22 -19.85 13.57
CA ALA A 303 -56.66 -20.01 13.77
C ALA A 303 -57.49 -19.16 12.79
N ASN A 304 -57.07 -17.92 12.49
CA ASN A 304 -57.72 -17.07 11.50
C ASN A 304 -57.67 -17.70 10.10
N SER A 305 -56.50 -18.16 9.68
CA SER A 305 -56.34 -18.81 8.36
C SER A 305 -57.13 -20.11 8.22
N SER A 306 -57.38 -20.82 9.33
CA SER A 306 -58.21 -22.03 9.37
C SER A 306 -59.71 -21.74 9.57
N GLY A 307 -60.15 -20.48 9.50
CA GLY A 307 -61.56 -20.09 9.71
C GLY A 307 -62.05 -20.18 11.17
N ARG A 308 -61.20 -20.55 12.12
CA ARG A 308 -61.50 -20.62 13.56
C ARG A 308 -61.41 -19.25 14.19
N PHE A 309 -62.24 -18.33 13.70
CA PHE A 309 -62.10 -16.93 14.04
C PHE A 309 -62.32 -16.61 15.53
N GLY A 310 -63.09 -17.42 16.26
CA GLY A 310 -63.34 -17.23 17.70
C GLY A 310 -62.09 -17.55 18.55
N GLU A 311 -61.33 -18.58 18.16
CA GLU A 311 -60.02 -18.87 18.75
C GLU A 311 -59.02 -17.76 18.42
N ALA A 312 -59.02 -17.26 17.18
CA ALA A 312 -58.16 -16.15 16.76
C ALA A 312 -58.37 -14.87 17.58
N LEU A 313 -59.64 -14.43 17.74
CA LEU A 313 -59.95 -13.24 18.51
C LEU A 313 -59.60 -13.40 20.00
N ARG A 314 -59.81 -14.58 20.60
CA ARG A 314 -59.40 -14.83 21.99
C ARG A 314 -57.88 -14.67 22.14
N ALA A 315 -57.10 -15.33 21.29
CA ALA A 315 -55.65 -15.25 21.34
C ALA A 315 -55.14 -13.81 21.15
N TYR A 316 -55.68 -13.06 20.20
CA TYR A 316 -55.28 -11.65 19.99
C TYR A 316 -55.74 -10.73 21.12
N ASN A 317 -56.89 -10.97 21.74
CA ASN A 317 -57.33 -10.18 22.90
C ASN A 317 -56.46 -10.44 24.13
N ASP A 318 -56.03 -11.69 24.35
CA ASP A 318 -55.08 -12.01 25.42
C ASP A 318 -53.76 -11.25 25.23
N VAL A 319 -53.23 -11.21 23.99
CA VAL A 319 -52.03 -10.43 23.64
C VAL A 319 -52.29 -8.93 23.80
N LEU A 320 -53.47 -8.44 23.42
CA LEU A 320 -53.82 -7.03 23.56
C LEU A 320 -53.77 -6.60 25.03
N GLN A 321 -54.30 -7.40 25.94
CA GLN A 321 -54.25 -7.13 27.38
C GLN A 321 -52.82 -7.10 27.93
N ILE A 322 -51.98 -8.04 27.47
CA ILE A 322 -50.54 -8.06 27.79
C ILE A 322 -49.88 -6.74 27.34
N ARG A 323 -50.10 -6.32 26.09
CA ARG A 323 -49.44 -5.12 25.52
C ARG A 323 -49.99 -3.81 26.07
N LEU A 324 -51.27 -3.77 26.45
CA LEU A 324 -51.88 -2.63 27.14
C LEU A 324 -51.23 -2.39 28.51
N LYS A 325 -50.99 -3.46 29.29
CA LYS A 325 -50.27 -3.37 30.58
C LYS A 325 -48.83 -2.91 30.41
N ALA A 326 -48.15 -3.36 29.35
CA ALA A 326 -46.77 -2.99 29.04
C ALA A 326 -46.59 -1.55 28.53
N GLY A 327 -47.68 -0.87 28.14
CA GLY A 327 -47.64 0.54 27.73
C GLY A 327 -46.83 0.83 26.46
N LYS A 328 -46.76 -0.11 25.51
CA LYS A 328 -46.00 0.05 24.25
C LYS A 328 -46.94 0.29 23.05
N PRO A 329 -47.13 1.54 22.58
CA PRO A 329 -48.10 1.87 21.53
C PRO A 329 -47.87 1.11 20.22
N ARG A 330 -46.60 0.86 19.86
CA ARG A 330 -46.23 0.07 18.67
C ARG A 330 -46.82 -1.33 18.71
N ASP A 331 -46.63 -2.05 19.82
CA ASP A 331 -47.08 -3.44 19.94
C ASP A 331 -48.61 -3.52 19.93
N ILE A 332 -49.27 -2.56 20.59
CA ILE A 332 -50.74 -2.43 20.60
C ILE A 332 -51.27 -2.22 19.17
N SER A 333 -50.60 -1.36 18.39
CA SER A 333 -50.98 -1.10 17.00
C SER A 333 -50.99 -2.37 16.15
N ILE A 334 -49.98 -3.22 16.31
CA ILE A 334 -49.84 -4.47 15.57
C ILE A 334 -51.02 -5.38 15.92
N VAL A 335 -51.32 -5.58 17.21
CA VAL A 335 -52.41 -6.45 17.65
C VAL A 335 -53.77 -5.97 17.11
N TYR A 336 -54.05 -4.67 17.11
CA TYR A 336 -55.26 -4.13 16.51
C TYR A 336 -55.36 -4.43 15.01
N SER A 337 -54.25 -4.38 14.26
CA SER A 337 -54.25 -4.76 12.84
C SER A 337 -54.54 -6.25 12.62
N TYR A 338 -54.19 -7.12 13.55
CA TYR A 338 -54.50 -8.55 13.48
C TYR A 338 -55.97 -8.83 13.87
N ILE A 339 -56.51 -8.12 14.87
CA ILE A 339 -57.95 -8.18 15.17
C ILE A 339 -58.77 -7.68 13.96
N ALA A 340 -58.34 -6.58 13.34
CA ALA A 340 -58.95 -6.03 12.13
C ALA A 340 -58.97 -7.05 10.98
N SER A 341 -57.87 -7.78 10.77
CA SER A 341 -57.80 -8.78 9.69
C SER A 341 -58.75 -9.95 9.92
N VAL A 342 -58.98 -10.36 11.17
CA VAL A 342 -60.00 -11.38 11.49
C VAL A 342 -61.41 -10.88 11.15
N HIS A 343 -61.73 -9.63 11.48
CA HIS A 343 -63.01 -9.04 11.11
C HIS A 343 -63.17 -8.91 9.60
N ALA A 344 -62.11 -8.57 8.86
CA ALA A 344 -62.11 -8.53 7.40
C ALA A 344 -62.35 -9.94 6.81
N SER A 345 -61.66 -10.96 7.31
CA SER A 345 -61.83 -12.37 6.91
C SER A 345 -63.24 -12.91 7.19
N ARG A 346 -63.94 -12.38 8.20
CA ARG A 346 -65.34 -12.69 8.50
C ARG A 346 -66.36 -11.96 7.61
N GLY A 347 -65.93 -10.96 6.81
CA GLY A 347 -66.81 -10.06 6.07
C GLY A 347 -67.36 -8.87 6.87
N ASN A 348 -66.92 -8.69 8.13
CA ASN A 348 -67.33 -7.55 8.97
C ASN A 348 -66.48 -6.31 8.67
N PHE A 349 -66.62 -5.78 7.45
CA PHE A 349 -65.75 -4.73 6.91
C PHE A 349 -65.74 -3.43 7.73
N GLN A 350 -66.88 -3.00 8.29
CA GLN A 350 -66.94 -1.79 9.12
C GLN A 350 -66.11 -1.91 10.39
N GLU A 351 -66.19 -3.05 11.08
CA GLU A 351 -65.42 -3.29 12.30
C GLU A 351 -63.93 -3.47 11.99
N ALA A 352 -63.61 -4.08 10.84
CA ALA A 352 -62.23 -4.17 10.34
C ALA A 352 -61.61 -2.77 10.13
N ILE A 353 -62.30 -1.87 9.43
CA ILE A 353 -61.85 -0.47 9.23
C ILE A 353 -61.63 0.21 10.59
N ARG A 354 -62.58 0.08 11.53
CA ARG A 354 -62.48 0.66 12.87
C ARG A 354 -61.22 0.20 13.62
N TYR A 355 -60.88 -1.09 13.55
CA TYR A 355 -59.67 -1.61 14.17
C TYR A 355 -58.39 -1.23 13.42
N TYR A 356 -58.41 -1.14 12.09
CA TYR A 356 -57.29 -0.60 11.32
C TYR A 356 -57.04 0.89 11.65
N ASP A 357 -58.08 1.69 11.90
CA ASP A 357 -57.93 3.08 12.36
C ASP A 357 -57.34 3.14 13.77
N LYS A 358 -57.77 2.26 14.69
CA LYS A 358 -57.13 2.13 16.02
C LYS A 358 -55.66 1.75 15.89
N SER A 359 -55.33 0.84 14.97
CA SER A 359 -53.94 0.46 14.65
C SER A 359 -53.16 1.67 14.17
N SER A 360 -53.66 2.40 13.18
CA SER A 360 -53.00 3.59 12.62
C SER A 360 -52.76 4.68 13.68
N LYS A 361 -53.72 4.95 14.57
CA LYS A 361 -53.55 5.92 15.67
C LYS A 361 -52.45 5.52 16.65
N MET A 362 -52.41 4.25 17.06
CA MET A 362 -51.37 3.74 17.95
C MET A 362 -50.00 3.73 17.28
N ALA A 363 -49.95 3.39 15.99
CA ALA A 363 -48.72 3.45 15.20
C ALA A 363 -48.22 4.91 15.05
N GLN A 364 -49.11 5.88 14.92
CA GLN A 364 -48.76 7.31 14.91
C GLN A 364 -48.17 7.77 16.24
N GLN A 365 -48.74 7.35 17.37
CA GLN A 365 -48.15 7.62 18.70
C GLN A 365 -46.76 6.98 18.86
N ALA A 366 -46.51 5.85 18.20
CA ALA A 366 -45.23 5.15 18.22
C ALA A 366 -44.20 5.68 17.19
N GLY A 367 -44.59 6.56 16.27
CA GLY A 367 -43.78 6.91 15.10
C GLY A 367 -43.55 5.73 14.13
N ASP A 368 -44.38 4.68 14.17
CA ASP A 368 -44.27 3.50 13.30
C ASP A 368 -44.95 3.76 11.94
N ILE A 369 -44.24 4.50 11.10
CA ILE A 369 -44.67 4.84 9.73
C ILE A 369 -45.02 3.59 8.90
N PRO A 370 -44.21 2.51 8.88
CA PRO A 370 -44.55 1.27 8.17
C PRO A 370 -45.90 0.67 8.59
N GLN A 371 -46.23 0.67 9.88
CA GLN A 371 -47.49 0.12 10.36
C GLN A 371 -48.71 1.02 10.01
N ILE A 372 -48.51 2.35 9.96
CA ILE A 372 -49.53 3.28 9.43
C ILE A 372 -49.81 2.95 7.95
N GLU A 373 -48.75 2.81 7.15
CA GLU A 373 -48.81 2.47 5.72
C GLU A 373 -49.62 1.19 5.48
N LYS A 374 -49.30 0.13 6.26
CA LYS A 374 -49.98 -1.16 6.19
C LYS A 374 -51.46 -1.06 6.55
N SER A 375 -51.80 -0.27 7.57
CA SER A 375 -53.19 -0.07 8.00
C SER A 375 -53.99 0.67 6.93
N LEU A 376 -53.44 1.75 6.35
CA LEU A 376 -54.06 2.49 5.25
C LEU A 376 -54.23 1.63 3.99
N LYS A 377 -53.26 0.78 3.67
CA LYS A 377 -53.38 -0.19 2.58
C LYS A 377 -54.59 -1.11 2.78
N ASN A 378 -54.70 -1.74 3.95
CA ASN A 378 -55.79 -2.67 4.22
C ASN A 378 -57.16 -1.96 4.23
N ILE A 379 -57.25 -0.74 4.74
CA ILE A 379 -58.48 0.08 4.68
C ILE A 379 -58.85 0.35 3.22
N SER A 380 -57.88 0.75 2.38
CA SER A 380 -58.10 0.98 0.95
C SER A 380 -58.56 -0.29 0.22
N ASP A 381 -57.96 -1.44 0.53
CA ASP A 381 -58.34 -2.74 -0.06
C ASP A 381 -59.77 -3.13 0.34
N ILE A 382 -60.17 -2.87 1.60
CA ILE A 382 -61.54 -3.09 2.07
C ILE A 382 -62.52 -2.16 1.34
N TYR A 383 -62.24 -0.85 1.24
CA TYR A 383 -63.12 0.07 0.49
C TYR A 383 -63.27 -0.34 -0.97
N ARG A 384 -62.20 -0.83 -1.61
CA ARG A 384 -62.27 -1.39 -2.96
C ARG A 384 -63.15 -2.64 -3.02
N THR A 385 -63.08 -3.52 -2.03
CA THR A 385 -63.92 -4.73 -1.93
C THR A 385 -65.39 -4.38 -1.72
N MET A 386 -65.66 -3.27 -1.03
CA MET A 386 -67.01 -2.70 -0.86
C MET A 386 -67.48 -1.86 -2.06
N ASN A 387 -66.68 -1.75 -3.14
CA ASN A 387 -66.91 -0.88 -4.30
C ASN A 387 -67.03 0.64 -3.97
N ASP A 388 -66.51 1.09 -2.82
CA ASP A 388 -66.39 2.52 -2.47
C ASP A 388 -65.05 3.08 -2.99
N TYR A 389 -64.96 3.24 -4.31
CA TYR A 389 -63.73 3.68 -4.98
C TYR A 389 -63.27 5.07 -4.57
N LYS A 390 -64.20 5.96 -4.18
CA LYS A 390 -63.88 7.33 -3.72
C LYS A 390 -63.08 7.30 -2.42
N ARG A 391 -63.54 6.53 -1.42
CA ARG A 391 -62.79 6.39 -0.16
C ARG A 391 -61.52 5.57 -0.32
N ALA A 392 -61.52 4.57 -1.21
CA ALA A 392 -60.31 3.83 -1.56
C ALA A 392 -59.21 4.76 -2.12
N TYR A 393 -59.56 5.60 -3.10
CA TYR A 393 -58.64 6.58 -3.68
C TYR A 393 -58.07 7.54 -2.63
N ASN A 394 -58.93 8.16 -1.82
CA ASN A 394 -58.50 9.10 -0.77
C ASN A 394 -57.53 8.45 0.25
N THR A 395 -57.78 7.18 0.59
CA THR A 395 -56.92 6.42 1.51
C THR A 395 -55.57 6.08 0.85
N LEU A 396 -55.58 5.74 -0.44
CA LEU A 396 -54.38 5.48 -1.23
C LEU A 396 -53.50 6.73 -1.36
N SER A 397 -54.09 7.91 -1.60
CA SER A 397 -53.34 9.18 -1.67
C SER A 397 -52.65 9.52 -0.35
N ARG A 398 -53.35 9.31 0.79
CA ARG A 398 -52.73 9.48 2.13
C ARG A 398 -51.57 8.52 2.36
N ARG A 399 -51.67 7.28 1.86
CA ARG A 399 -50.61 6.28 1.93
C ARG A 399 -49.39 6.68 1.08
N LEU A 400 -49.61 7.21 -0.12
CA LEU A 400 -48.53 7.66 -1.02
C LEU A 400 -47.72 8.81 -0.40
N ALA A 401 -48.39 9.84 0.12
CA ALA A 401 -47.73 10.96 0.80
C ALA A 401 -46.85 10.51 1.98
N LEU A 402 -47.28 9.46 2.69
CA LEU A 402 -46.51 8.86 3.79
C LEU A 402 -45.25 8.12 3.28
N LYS A 403 -45.36 7.42 2.14
CA LYS A 403 -44.24 6.70 1.52
C LYS A 403 -43.12 7.64 1.09
N ASP A 404 -43.46 8.81 0.57
CA ASP A 404 -42.48 9.84 0.20
C ASP A 404 -41.71 10.36 1.42
N SER A 405 -42.37 10.43 2.58
CA SER A 405 -41.74 10.82 3.84
C SER A 405 -40.78 9.73 4.36
N LEU A 406 -41.12 8.45 4.16
CA LEU A 406 -40.24 7.33 4.52
C LEU A 406 -38.96 7.31 3.69
N ILE A 407 -39.07 7.52 2.38
CA ILE A 407 -37.91 7.59 1.46
C ILE A 407 -36.97 8.72 1.89
N ARG A 408 -37.50 9.90 2.31
CA ARG A 408 -36.68 11.01 2.83
C ARG A 408 -35.92 10.64 4.11
N ILE A 409 -36.54 9.89 5.03
CA ILE A 409 -35.89 9.45 6.26
C ILE A 409 -34.80 8.42 5.96
N GLU A 410 -35.07 7.44 5.08
CA GLU A 410 -34.11 6.42 4.68
C GLU A 410 -32.92 7.02 3.94
N THR A 411 -33.16 7.94 3.00
CA THR A 411 -32.09 8.66 2.29
C THR A 411 -31.26 9.53 3.22
N ALA A 412 -31.87 10.22 4.21
CA ALA A 412 -31.12 10.96 5.22
C ALA A 412 -30.25 10.04 6.11
N LYS A 413 -30.76 8.84 6.46
CA LYS A 413 -30.00 7.85 7.22
C LYS A 413 -28.82 7.31 6.39
N LEU A 414 -29.05 6.99 5.12
CA LEU A 414 -28.02 6.53 4.21
C LEU A 414 -26.93 7.61 4.02
N LYS A 415 -27.34 8.87 3.82
CA LYS A 415 -26.43 10.01 3.71
C LYS A 415 -25.51 10.13 4.92
N LYS A 416 -26.07 10.04 6.14
CA LYS A 416 -25.27 10.05 7.39
C LYS A 416 -24.26 8.91 7.46
N ILE A 417 -24.64 7.71 7.01
CA ILE A 417 -23.73 6.55 6.98
C ILE A 417 -22.61 6.79 5.95
N THR A 418 -22.94 7.34 4.78
CA THR A 418 -21.96 7.65 3.73
C THR A 418 -20.99 8.75 4.16
N GLU A 419 -21.48 9.81 4.82
CA GLU A 419 -20.64 10.88 5.39
C GLU A 419 -19.70 10.33 6.46
N ALA A 420 -20.20 9.49 7.36
CA ALA A 420 -19.40 8.81 8.38
C ALA A 420 -18.31 7.93 7.76
N ARG A 421 -18.64 7.17 6.71
CA ARG A 421 -17.69 6.33 5.96
C ARG A 421 -16.58 7.17 5.30
N LEU A 422 -16.94 8.30 4.69
CA LEU A 422 -15.97 9.20 4.08
C LEU A 422 -15.06 9.85 5.13
N SER A 423 -15.62 10.24 6.29
CA SER A 423 -14.85 10.76 7.43
C SER A 423 -13.82 9.74 7.92
N ALA A 424 -14.27 8.50 8.18
CA ALA A 424 -13.42 7.39 8.62
C ALA A 424 -12.26 7.15 7.65
N GLN A 425 -12.55 7.01 6.36
CA GLN A 425 -11.53 6.75 5.35
C GLN A 425 -10.53 7.90 5.21
N LYS A 426 -11.00 9.15 5.33
CA LYS A 426 -10.13 10.33 5.31
C LYS A 426 -9.19 10.33 6.51
N LYS A 427 -9.69 10.00 7.69
CA LYS A 427 -8.91 9.94 8.94
C LYS A 427 -7.85 8.86 8.92
N GLU A 428 -8.19 7.65 8.46
CA GLU A 428 -7.22 6.58 8.28
C GLU A 428 -6.04 7.03 7.38
N LYS A 429 -6.35 7.65 6.23
CA LYS A 429 -5.33 8.19 5.32
C LYS A 429 -4.52 9.32 5.94
N GLU A 430 -5.14 10.20 6.73
CA GLU A 430 -4.48 11.30 7.41
C GLU A 430 -3.48 10.78 8.46
N VAL A 431 -3.88 9.79 9.25
CA VAL A 431 -3.02 9.13 10.23
C VAL A 431 -1.90 8.34 9.55
N ASP A 432 -2.16 7.68 8.42
CA ASP A 432 -1.12 7.03 7.61
C ASP A 432 -0.11 8.02 7.05
N LEU A 433 -0.57 9.18 6.56
CA LEU A 433 0.29 10.24 6.03
C LEU A 433 1.14 10.89 7.13
N LEU A 434 0.53 11.22 8.28
CA LEU A 434 1.25 11.77 9.45
C LEU A 434 2.38 10.84 9.89
N ILE A 435 2.12 9.53 9.88
CA ILE A 435 3.09 8.53 10.32
C ILE A 435 4.14 8.23 9.27
N MET A 436 3.77 8.23 7.98
CA MET A 436 4.75 8.17 6.89
C MET A 436 5.71 9.36 6.98
N ASN A 437 5.19 10.57 7.21
CA ASN A 437 6.02 11.76 7.41
C ASN A 437 6.94 11.63 8.63
N GLN A 438 6.44 11.10 9.75
CA GLN A 438 7.26 10.87 10.94
C GLN A 438 8.38 9.84 10.67
N ARG A 439 8.07 8.72 10.00
CA ARG A 439 9.07 7.70 9.64
C ARG A 439 10.11 8.22 8.66
N VAL A 440 9.70 9.01 7.68
CA VAL A 440 10.62 9.68 6.74
C VAL A 440 11.54 10.61 7.52
N ASN A 441 10.99 11.42 8.43
CA ASN A 441 11.79 12.31 9.28
C ASN A 441 12.79 11.53 10.15
N GLU A 442 12.36 10.48 10.83
CA GLU A 442 13.24 9.62 11.64
C GLU A 442 14.33 8.94 10.79
N ALA A 443 13.99 8.43 9.60
CA ALA A 443 14.96 7.85 8.66
C ALA A 443 15.96 8.89 8.16
N THR A 444 15.51 10.11 7.83
CA THR A 444 16.42 11.20 7.45
C THR A 444 17.33 11.62 8.59
N MET A 445 16.84 11.67 9.83
CA MET A 445 17.67 11.96 11.00
C MET A 445 18.72 10.88 11.23
N LYS A 446 18.34 9.61 11.13
CA LYS A 446 19.27 8.48 11.26
C LYS A 446 20.34 8.48 10.15
N SER A 447 19.94 8.74 8.91
CA SER A 447 20.88 8.88 7.78
C SER A 447 21.87 10.04 8.01
N LEU A 448 21.40 11.16 8.55
CA LEU A 448 22.24 12.30 8.88
C LEU A 448 23.22 11.98 10.03
N GLU A 449 22.77 11.26 11.06
CA GLU A 449 23.63 10.78 12.15
C GLU A 449 24.71 9.83 11.64
N GLU A 450 24.36 8.86 10.78
CA GLU A 450 25.33 7.94 10.16
C GLU A 450 26.34 8.69 9.28
N GLN A 451 25.88 9.70 8.52
CA GLN A 451 26.76 10.53 7.70
C GLN A 451 27.73 11.34 8.56
N ASN A 452 27.26 11.89 9.69
CA ASN A 452 28.11 12.61 10.63
C ASN A 452 29.11 11.68 11.33
N ALA A 453 28.70 10.46 11.69
CA ALA A 453 29.58 9.46 12.26
C ALA A 453 30.68 9.02 11.27
N ARG A 454 30.35 8.83 9.97
CA ARG A 454 31.34 8.56 8.93
C ARG A 454 32.35 9.70 8.78
N LYS A 455 31.87 10.94 8.68
CA LYS A 455 32.74 12.14 8.60
C LYS A 455 33.65 12.27 9.82
N ALA A 456 33.16 11.96 11.02
CA ALA A 456 33.98 11.97 12.23
C ALA A 456 35.10 10.91 12.18
N LYS A 457 34.78 9.71 11.68
CA LYS A 457 35.76 8.62 11.53
C LYS A 457 36.80 8.91 10.45
N ASP A 458 36.40 9.52 9.34
CA ASP A 458 37.32 9.95 8.29
C ASP A 458 38.29 11.04 8.79
N LEU A 459 37.80 11.97 9.62
CA LEU A 459 38.62 12.98 10.27
C LEU A 459 39.65 12.37 11.22
N GLU A 460 39.25 11.34 11.98
CA GLU A 460 40.14 10.61 12.89
C GLU A 460 41.24 9.85 12.11
N ILE A 461 40.89 9.19 11.00
CA ILE A 461 41.85 8.53 10.10
C ILE A 461 42.85 9.54 9.54
N LEU A 462 42.37 10.69 9.06
CA LEU A 462 43.21 11.75 8.50
C LEU A 462 44.21 12.30 9.52
N GLN A 463 43.76 12.52 10.77
CA GLN A 463 44.64 12.94 11.88
C GLN A 463 45.71 11.87 12.18
N ARG A 464 45.33 10.59 12.13
CA ARG A 464 46.25 9.47 12.35
C ARG A 464 47.29 9.34 11.24
N GLU A 465 46.90 9.54 9.98
CA GLU A 465 47.82 9.58 8.83
C GLU A 465 48.80 10.74 8.91
N GLN A 466 48.34 11.94 9.32
CA GLN A 466 49.23 13.08 9.55
C GLN A 466 50.25 12.77 10.64
N TYR A 467 49.81 12.17 11.75
CA TYR A 467 50.70 11.78 12.84
C TYR A 467 51.77 10.75 12.39
N ILE A 468 51.37 9.73 11.61
CA ILE A 468 52.32 8.73 11.08
C ILE A 468 53.35 9.39 10.15
N LYS A 469 52.91 10.26 9.23
CA LYS A 469 53.82 10.99 8.34
C LYS A 469 54.82 11.86 9.09
N GLU A 470 54.38 12.50 10.17
CA GLU A 470 55.25 13.32 11.01
C GLU A 470 56.31 12.46 11.73
N GLN A 471 55.92 11.28 12.24
CA GLN A 471 56.86 10.32 12.83
C GLN A 471 57.86 9.77 11.82
N GLU A 472 57.42 9.43 10.60
CA GLU A 472 58.31 8.98 9.52
C GLU A 472 59.33 10.05 9.14
N LEU A 473 58.92 11.33 9.09
CA LEU A 473 59.80 12.45 8.79
C LEU A 473 60.88 12.61 9.86
N ILE A 474 60.49 12.57 11.14
CA ILE A 474 61.41 12.63 12.29
C ILE A 474 62.41 11.47 12.24
N GLN A 475 61.96 10.27 11.91
CA GLN A 475 62.81 9.08 11.84
C GLN A 475 63.82 9.17 10.70
N LYS A 476 63.41 9.70 9.55
CA LYS A 476 64.29 10.00 8.41
C LYS A 476 65.37 11.03 8.77
N GLU A 477 65.01 12.07 9.51
CA GLU A 477 65.95 13.09 10.00
C GLU A 477 66.99 12.50 10.96
N LEU A 478 66.57 11.63 11.89
CA LEU A 478 67.46 10.93 12.81
C LEU A 478 68.43 10.00 12.07
N GLU A 479 67.96 9.32 11.04
CA GLU A 479 68.76 8.40 10.23
C GLU A 479 69.81 9.16 9.38
N GLN A 480 69.43 10.29 8.79
CA GLN A 480 70.39 11.19 8.11
C GLN A 480 71.45 11.74 9.07
N ARG A 481 71.07 12.12 10.30
CA ARG A 481 72.03 12.57 11.31
C ARG A 481 73.00 11.46 11.71
N ARG A 482 72.53 10.22 11.84
CA ARG A 482 73.41 9.05 12.08
C ARG A 482 74.41 8.83 10.97
N GLN A 483 73.95 8.85 9.71
CA GLN A 483 74.82 8.71 8.55
C GLN A 483 75.88 9.82 8.48
N GLN A 484 75.50 11.06 8.80
CA GLN A 484 76.47 12.17 8.90
C GLN A 484 77.50 11.97 10.01
N GLN A 485 77.08 11.51 11.19
CA GLN A 485 78.02 11.21 12.29
C GLN A 485 78.99 10.08 11.93
N GLU A 486 78.51 9.04 11.27
CA GLU A 486 79.33 7.89 10.84
C GLU A 486 80.34 8.30 9.75
N LEU A 487 79.92 9.15 8.81
CA LEU A 487 80.81 9.74 7.81
C LEU A 487 81.90 10.60 8.48
N GLN A 488 81.52 11.39 9.49
CA GLN A 488 82.47 12.22 10.22
C GLN A 488 83.49 11.39 11.01
N LEU A 489 83.04 10.32 11.66
CA LEU A 489 83.91 9.38 12.37
C LEU A 489 84.89 8.67 11.41
N THR A 490 84.40 8.19 10.27
CA THR A 490 85.26 7.55 9.25
C THR A 490 86.27 8.51 8.63
N MET A 491 85.89 9.77 8.38
CA MET A 491 86.83 10.81 7.96
C MET A 491 87.92 11.07 9.00
N THR A 492 87.58 11.19 10.28
CA THR A 492 88.59 11.40 11.34
C THR A 492 89.53 10.21 11.52
N ALA A 493 89.03 8.98 11.33
CA ALA A 493 89.87 7.78 11.36
C ALA A 493 90.85 7.73 10.18
N LEU A 494 90.41 8.11 8.98
CA LEU A 494 91.25 8.18 7.79
C LEU A 494 92.37 9.23 7.94
N GLU A 495 92.05 10.41 8.49
CA GLU A 495 93.05 11.43 8.79
C GLU A 495 94.07 10.97 9.83
N ALA A 496 93.63 10.23 10.86
CA ALA A 496 94.53 9.65 11.86
C ALA A 496 95.46 8.60 11.24
N GLU A 497 94.97 7.77 10.31
CA GLU A 497 95.78 6.78 9.60
C GLU A 497 96.82 7.44 8.68
N GLN A 498 96.46 8.50 7.97
CA GLN A 498 97.39 9.28 7.15
C GLN A 498 98.50 9.90 8.01
N LYS A 499 98.15 10.52 9.14
CA LYS A 499 99.12 11.06 10.11
C LYS A 499 100.02 9.96 10.69
N ALA A 500 99.49 8.78 10.98
CA ALA A 500 100.29 7.64 11.45
C ALA A 500 101.28 7.13 10.39
N LYS A 501 100.89 7.10 9.11
CA LYS A 501 101.78 6.76 7.99
C LYS A 501 102.89 7.80 7.81
N GLU A 502 102.59 9.09 7.93
CA GLU A 502 103.60 10.16 7.90
C GLU A 502 104.59 10.04 9.07
N ILE A 503 104.10 9.80 10.29
CA ILE A 503 104.95 9.59 11.48
C ILE A 503 105.86 8.36 11.29
N SER A 504 105.34 7.27 10.72
CA SER A 504 106.12 6.07 10.40
C SER A 504 107.24 6.34 9.39
N GLN A 505 106.95 7.12 8.34
CA GLN A 505 107.96 7.53 7.35
C GLN A 505 109.03 8.42 7.98
N LEU A 506 108.65 9.39 8.83
CA LEU A 506 109.57 10.26 9.54
C LEU A 506 110.47 9.47 10.52
N GLN A 507 109.94 8.44 11.19
CA GLN A 507 110.72 7.56 12.05
C GLN A 507 111.73 6.69 11.26
N ARG A 508 111.37 6.22 10.05
CA ARG A 508 112.31 5.52 9.15
C ARG A 508 113.45 6.44 8.70
N ILE A 509 113.13 7.68 8.34
CA ILE A 509 114.14 8.69 7.96
C ILE A 509 115.08 8.99 9.15
N LYS A 510 114.54 9.14 10.36
CA LYS A 510 115.35 9.34 11.57
C LYS A 510 116.33 8.18 11.82
N LYS A 511 115.88 6.94 11.64
CA LYS A 511 116.69 5.73 11.86
C LYS A 511 117.79 5.57 10.80
N VAL A 512 117.53 5.96 9.55
CA VAL A 512 118.55 6.02 8.49
C VAL A 512 119.60 7.10 8.79
N ASN A 513 119.19 8.24 9.34
CA ASN A 513 120.12 9.30 9.72
C ASN A 513 120.98 8.94 10.95
N GLU A 514 120.43 8.24 11.95
CA GLU A 514 121.21 7.75 13.09
C GLU A 514 122.26 6.68 12.69
N LEU A 515 121.98 5.88 11.66
CA LEU A 515 122.94 4.94 11.06
C LEU A 515 124.05 5.67 10.27
N LYS A 516 123.71 6.73 9.55
CA LYS A 516 124.67 7.61 8.85
C LYS A 516 125.63 8.34 9.80
N ILE A 517 125.16 8.72 10.99
CA ILE A 517 125.98 9.37 12.01
C ILE A 517 127.04 8.40 12.58
N LYS A 518 126.72 7.10 12.72
CA LYS A 518 127.68 6.07 13.16
C LYS A 518 128.75 5.71 12.10
N GLU A 519 128.42 5.84 10.82
CA GLU A 519 129.35 5.62 9.71
C GLU A 519 130.33 6.80 9.54
N ASN A 520 129.87 8.03 9.77
CA ASN A 520 130.72 9.22 9.68
C ASN A 520 131.71 9.37 10.87
N GLU A 521 131.43 8.80 12.04
CA GLU A 521 132.38 8.78 13.18
C GLU A 521 133.58 7.86 12.97
N THR A 522 133.52 6.90 12.04
CA THR A 522 134.63 6.00 11.71
C THR A 522 135.53 6.56 10.60
N ASP A 523 134.99 7.35 9.67
CA ASP A 523 135.76 8.02 8.61
C ASP A 523 136.43 9.34 9.06
N ALA A 524 135.89 10.00 10.09
CA ALA A 524 136.46 11.23 10.66
C ALA A 524 137.82 11.03 11.34
N LYS A 525 138.19 9.81 11.74
CA LYS A 525 139.51 9.51 12.34
C LYS A 525 140.62 9.23 11.32
N ARG A 526 140.28 9.01 10.04
CA ARG A 526 141.25 8.64 8.99
C ARG A 526 141.68 9.80 8.08
N LYS A 527 140.94 10.91 8.05
CA LYS A 527 141.19 12.06 7.17
C LYS A 527 141.67 13.34 7.87
N GLN A 528 141.97 13.27 9.16
CA GLN A 528 142.45 14.42 9.96
C GLN A 528 143.99 14.55 10.00
N ARG A 529 144.72 13.90 9.09
CA ARG A 529 146.18 13.99 8.97
C ARG A 529 146.72 14.37 7.60
N GLU A 530 145.86 14.58 6.61
CA GLU A 530 146.28 15.09 5.31
C GLU A 530 145.58 16.41 5.04
N LEU A 531 146.34 17.45 5.37
CA LEU A 531 146.37 18.71 4.64
C LEU A 531 145.23 19.70 4.95
N GLU A 532 145.37 20.28 6.15
CA GLU A 532 145.78 21.69 6.23
C GLU A 532 146.74 22.05 5.08
N LEU A 533 146.21 22.58 3.97
CA LEU A 533 146.85 23.57 3.06
C LEU A 533 146.04 23.68 1.77
N LEU A 534 144.86 24.30 1.82
CA LEU A 534 144.44 25.32 0.86
C LEU A 534 143.16 26.02 1.35
N GLU A 535 143.25 26.60 2.54
CA GLU A 535 142.74 27.96 2.73
C GLU A 535 143.44 28.84 1.68
N ARG A 536 142.83 29.82 1.02
CA ARG A 536 141.60 30.54 1.27
C ARG A 536 141.41 31.41 0.02
N ASP A 537 140.17 31.80 -0.21
CA ASP A 537 139.81 33.06 -0.87
C ASP A 537 140.20 33.24 -2.34
N ARG A 538 139.23 33.01 -3.22
CA ARG A 538 138.61 34.18 -3.85
C ARG A 538 137.21 33.89 -4.34
N GLN A 539 136.32 34.10 -3.39
CA GLN A 539 135.01 34.66 -3.62
C GLN A 539 135.06 35.86 -4.60
N ILE A 540 134.01 35.90 -5.43
CA ILE A 540 133.43 37.06 -6.14
C ILE A 540 133.94 37.30 -7.58
N SER A 541 133.13 36.84 -8.54
CA SER A 541 132.38 37.74 -9.43
C SER A 541 131.29 36.93 -10.14
N ASN A 542 130.04 36.98 -9.67
CA ASN A 542 129.00 37.90 -10.09
C ASN A 542 128.70 37.96 -11.60
N ASN A 543 127.45 37.61 -11.89
CA ASN A 543 126.52 38.28 -12.80
C ASN A 543 127.04 38.73 -14.17
N LYS A 544 126.70 37.95 -15.21
CA LYS A 544 126.06 38.40 -16.47
C LYS A 544 125.86 37.15 -17.33
N ILE A 545 124.64 36.61 -17.44
CA ILE A 545 123.60 37.10 -18.35
C ILE A 545 124.19 37.39 -19.73
N ARG A 546 123.92 36.46 -20.63
CA ARG A 546 123.15 36.78 -21.84
C ARG A 546 123.89 37.78 -22.74
N GLU A 547 124.92 37.25 -23.41
CA GLU A 547 125.06 37.47 -24.86
C GLU A 547 125.04 36.09 -25.52
N GLN A 548 123.87 35.55 -25.78
CA GLN A 548 122.97 36.05 -26.81
C GLN A 548 123.69 36.09 -28.15
N GLU A 549 123.45 35.05 -28.94
CA GLU A 549 122.33 35.07 -29.89
C GLU A 549 122.79 35.77 -31.15
N ASN A 550 122.95 35.06 -32.25
CA ASN A 550 121.76 34.73 -33.01
C ASN A 550 121.87 33.43 -33.82
N MET A 551 123.00 32.72 -33.80
CA MET A 551 123.11 31.47 -34.58
C MET A 551 122.42 30.26 -33.91
N LYS A 552 122.36 30.21 -32.58
CA LYS A 552 121.64 29.14 -31.86
C LYS A 552 120.11 29.24 -32.00
N ARG A 553 119.54 30.41 -32.28
CA ARG A 553 118.07 30.57 -32.38
C ARG A 553 117.47 29.92 -33.62
N VAL A 554 118.20 29.87 -34.74
CA VAL A 554 117.69 29.26 -35.98
C VAL A 554 117.67 27.73 -35.89
N TYR A 555 118.74 27.10 -35.41
CA TYR A 555 118.81 25.64 -35.26
C TYR A 555 117.91 25.10 -34.14
N LEU A 556 117.75 25.84 -33.05
CA LEU A 556 116.88 25.44 -31.95
C LEU A 556 115.39 25.64 -32.29
N GLY A 557 115.05 26.62 -33.14
CA GLY A 557 113.69 26.82 -33.64
C GLY A 557 113.23 25.69 -34.58
N MET A 558 114.13 25.17 -35.41
CA MET A 558 113.80 24.07 -36.34
C MET A 558 113.65 22.72 -35.63
N PHE A 559 114.51 22.43 -34.65
CA PHE A 559 114.38 21.24 -33.78
C PHE A 559 113.21 21.35 -32.79
N GLY A 560 112.94 22.55 -32.27
CA GLY A 560 111.79 22.81 -31.41
C GLY A 560 110.47 22.62 -32.14
N LEU A 561 110.36 23.07 -33.39
CA LEU A 561 109.15 22.87 -34.20
C LEU A 561 108.93 21.39 -34.53
N LEU A 562 109.98 20.67 -34.91
CA LEU A 562 109.91 19.22 -35.18
C LEU A 562 109.59 18.41 -33.92
N PHE A 563 110.16 18.78 -32.77
CA PHE A 563 109.87 18.12 -31.49
C PHE A 563 108.45 18.41 -31.01
N ILE A 564 107.95 19.64 -31.18
CA ILE A 564 106.57 19.99 -30.85
C ILE A 564 105.59 19.25 -31.77
N VAL A 565 105.88 19.16 -33.07
CA VAL A 565 105.04 18.37 -34.00
C VAL A 565 105.08 16.88 -33.65
N MET A 566 106.24 16.33 -33.28
CA MET A 566 106.36 14.92 -32.86
C MET A 566 105.65 14.66 -31.54
N VAL A 567 105.74 15.56 -30.56
CA VAL A 567 105.00 15.48 -29.29
C VAL A 567 103.51 15.66 -29.52
N LEU A 568 103.07 16.52 -30.44
CA LEU A 568 101.65 16.67 -30.81
C LEU A 568 101.11 15.45 -31.56
N ILE A 569 101.91 14.80 -32.40
CA ILE A 569 101.53 13.54 -33.05
C ILE A 569 101.45 12.40 -32.04
N ILE A 570 102.40 12.30 -31.10
CA ILE A 570 102.40 11.29 -30.04
C ILE A 570 101.25 11.56 -29.05
N ALA A 571 101.07 12.79 -28.59
CA ALA A 571 99.97 13.20 -27.74
C ALA A 571 98.62 13.03 -28.44
N GLY A 572 98.55 13.35 -29.74
CA GLY A 572 97.38 13.12 -30.59
C GLY A 572 97.07 11.63 -30.74
N TYR A 573 98.08 10.79 -30.97
CA TYR A 573 97.93 9.34 -31.02
C TYR A 573 97.48 8.74 -29.68
N PHE A 574 98.04 9.19 -28.55
CA PHE A 574 97.61 8.75 -27.22
C PHE A 574 96.22 9.29 -26.84
N GLN A 575 95.87 10.52 -27.21
CA GLN A 575 94.51 11.03 -27.06
C GLN A 575 93.52 10.25 -27.91
N ASN A 576 93.86 9.94 -29.17
CA ASN A 576 92.98 9.21 -30.06
C ASN A 576 92.81 7.76 -29.62
N ARG A 577 93.86 7.11 -29.12
CA ARG A 577 93.79 5.78 -28.50
C ARG A 577 92.94 5.78 -27.23
N ARG A 578 93.05 6.81 -26.37
CA ARG A 578 92.19 6.97 -25.18
C ARG A 578 90.73 7.27 -25.55
N LYS A 579 90.50 8.10 -26.58
CA LYS A 579 89.16 8.36 -27.12
C LYS A 579 88.55 7.10 -27.71
N ASN A 580 89.30 6.33 -28.49
CA ASN A 580 88.82 5.07 -29.08
C ASN A 580 88.58 3.97 -28.03
N LEU A 581 89.38 3.88 -26.97
CA LEU A 581 89.11 2.98 -25.85
C LEU A 581 87.87 3.39 -25.04
N LYS A 582 87.67 4.70 -24.80
CA LYS A 582 86.43 5.21 -24.20
C LYS A 582 85.23 5.02 -25.12
N LEU A 583 85.41 5.13 -26.44
CA LEU A 583 84.37 4.89 -27.43
C LEU A 583 84.00 3.40 -27.49
N ALA A 584 84.99 2.51 -27.40
CA ALA A 584 84.78 1.06 -27.33
C ALA A 584 84.03 0.66 -26.05
N SER A 585 84.42 1.19 -24.90
CA SER A 585 83.70 1.00 -23.63
C SER A 585 82.28 1.56 -23.68
N LYS A 586 82.07 2.75 -24.26
CA LYS A 586 80.72 3.30 -24.48
C LYS A 586 79.90 2.48 -25.47
N ASN A 587 80.52 1.93 -26.52
CA ASN A 587 79.83 1.08 -27.48
C ASN A 587 79.44 -0.26 -26.88
N GLU A 588 80.26 -0.85 -25.99
CA GLU A 588 79.86 -2.02 -25.19
C GLU A 588 78.73 -1.69 -24.20
N GLU A 589 78.78 -0.54 -23.54
CA GLU A 589 77.71 -0.06 -22.65
C GLU A 589 76.40 0.16 -23.41
N ILE A 590 76.45 0.78 -24.60
CA ILE A 590 75.30 0.96 -25.49
C ILE A 590 74.78 -0.38 -26.00
N LEU A 591 75.66 -1.34 -26.32
CA LEU A 591 75.24 -2.68 -26.74
C LEU A 591 74.51 -3.40 -25.60
N GLY A 592 75.01 -3.28 -24.36
CA GLY A 592 74.34 -3.78 -23.17
C GLY A 592 72.98 -3.13 -22.93
N GLN A 593 72.91 -1.80 -23.04
CA GLN A 593 71.64 -1.05 -22.94
C GLN A 593 70.66 -1.44 -24.03
N ASN A 594 71.10 -1.67 -25.27
CA ASN A 594 70.23 -2.09 -26.37
C ASN A 594 69.64 -3.49 -26.14
N VAL A 595 70.44 -4.43 -25.62
CA VAL A 595 69.94 -5.77 -25.24
C VAL A 595 68.94 -5.67 -24.10
N GLU A 596 69.17 -4.80 -23.13
CA GLU A 596 68.24 -4.56 -22.01
C GLU A 596 66.94 -3.89 -22.47
N ILE A 597 67.01 -2.93 -23.40
CA ILE A 597 65.85 -2.30 -24.04
C ILE A 597 65.05 -3.32 -24.85
N GLU A 598 65.72 -4.22 -25.57
CA GLU A 598 65.05 -5.26 -26.36
C GLU A 598 64.31 -6.24 -25.44
N LYS A 599 64.94 -6.65 -24.33
CA LYS A 599 64.29 -7.44 -23.28
C LYS A 599 63.10 -6.71 -22.64
N GLN A 600 63.24 -5.42 -22.32
CA GLN A 600 62.13 -4.60 -21.81
C GLN A 600 60.99 -4.47 -22.83
N ARG A 601 61.30 -4.40 -24.13
CA ARG A 601 60.31 -4.33 -25.20
C ARG A 601 59.52 -5.63 -25.35
N ASP A 602 60.19 -6.77 -25.20
CA ASP A 602 59.54 -8.08 -25.20
C ASP A 602 58.65 -8.27 -23.95
N GLU A 603 59.14 -7.87 -22.77
CA GLU A 603 58.35 -7.85 -21.54
C GLU A 603 57.13 -6.92 -21.65
N LEU A 604 57.29 -5.73 -22.25
CA LEU A 604 56.21 -4.77 -22.48
C LEU A 604 55.20 -5.29 -23.51
N SER A 605 55.65 -5.99 -24.56
CA SER A 605 54.76 -6.60 -25.55
C SER A 605 53.92 -7.73 -24.92
N ALA A 606 54.52 -8.54 -24.05
CA ALA A 606 53.79 -9.55 -23.28
C ALA A 606 52.79 -8.92 -22.30
N ALA A 607 53.16 -7.83 -21.62
CA ALA A 607 52.28 -7.09 -20.74
C ALA A 607 51.10 -6.44 -21.50
N ASN A 608 51.35 -5.84 -22.67
CA ASN A 608 50.30 -5.26 -23.51
C ASN A 608 49.30 -6.31 -23.99
N SER A 609 49.78 -7.50 -24.39
CA SER A 609 48.89 -8.61 -24.78
C SER A 609 48.02 -9.10 -23.61
N GLN A 610 48.53 -9.08 -22.38
CA GLN A 610 47.72 -9.39 -21.19
C GLN A 610 46.69 -8.29 -20.88
N ILE A 611 47.05 -7.03 -21.06
CA ILE A 611 46.13 -5.89 -20.88
C ILE A 611 45.01 -5.93 -21.93
N GLU A 612 45.32 -6.24 -23.17
CA GLU A 612 44.33 -6.34 -24.26
C GLU A 612 43.31 -7.46 -23.98
N LYS A 613 43.77 -8.64 -23.53
CA LYS A 613 42.88 -9.71 -23.06
C LYS A 613 42.05 -9.32 -21.84
N ALA A 614 42.63 -8.57 -20.91
CA ALA A 614 41.89 -8.06 -19.75
C ALA A 614 40.82 -7.04 -20.16
N TYR A 615 41.12 -6.20 -21.15
CA TYR A 615 40.20 -5.20 -21.71
C TYR A 615 39.01 -5.86 -22.43
N ASP A 616 39.27 -6.85 -23.29
CA ASP A 616 38.22 -7.63 -23.97
C ASP A 616 37.28 -8.30 -22.96
N ASN A 617 37.82 -8.89 -21.90
CA ASN A 617 37.03 -9.50 -20.83
C ASN A 617 36.15 -8.48 -20.09
N ILE A 618 36.66 -7.27 -19.84
CA ILE A 618 35.89 -6.19 -19.21
C ILE A 618 34.76 -5.70 -20.12
N GLN A 619 35.01 -5.59 -21.42
CA GLN A 619 34.01 -5.14 -22.38
C GLN A 619 32.86 -6.14 -22.53
N VAL A 620 33.18 -7.43 -22.60
CA VAL A 620 32.19 -8.53 -22.61
C VAL A 620 31.38 -8.58 -21.31
N LEU A 621 32.02 -8.34 -20.16
CA LEU A 621 31.35 -8.19 -18.85
C LEU A 621 30.43 -6.97 -18.78
N SER A 622 30.83 -5.84 -19.36
CA SER A 622 30.02 -4.62 -19.41
C SER A 622 28.77 -4.81 -20.26
N ASP A 623 28.92 -5.39 -21.45
CA ASP A 623 27.80 -5.68 -22.36
C ASP A 623 26.80 -6.66 -21.74
N PHE A 624 27.31 -7.68 -21.04
CA PHE A 624 26.49 -8.60 -20.27
C PHE A 624 25.76 -7.88 -19.12
N GLY A 625 26.47 -7.06 -18.34
CA GLY A 625 25.91 -6.29 -17.23
C GLY A 625 24.74 -5.41 -17.67
N GLN A 626 24.86 -4.73 -18.81
CA GLN A 626 23.76 -3.94 -19.40
C GLN A 626 22.57 -4.81 -19.81
N LYS A 627 22.82 -5.96 -20.45
CA LYS A 627 21.76 -6.87 -20.89
C LYS A 627 21.00 -7.48 -19.72
N ILE A 628 21.70 -7.99 -18.71
CA ILE A 628 21.05 -8.72 -17.61
C ILE A 628 20.27 -7.79 -16.68
N THR A 629 20.76 -6.57 -16.44
CA THR A 629 20.09 -5.60 -15.55
C THR A 629 18.82 -5.01 -16.16
N ALA A 630 18.63 -5.13 -17.47
CA ALA A 630 17.40 -4.74 -18.18
C ALA A 630 16.30 -5.81 -18.14
N ILE A 631 16.61 -7.04 -17.70
CA ILE A 631 15.64 -8.13 -17.63
C ILE A 631 14.81 -7.99 -16.35
N LEU A 632 13.49 -8.02 -16.49
CA LEU A 632 12.53 -7.90 -15.39
C LEU A 632 11.91 -9.23 -14.96
N ASP A 633 12.29 -10.32 -15.62
CA ASP A 633 11.81 -11.68 -15.39
C ASP A 633 12.89 -12.55 -14.73
N LEU A 634 12.52 -13.22 -13.63
CA LEU A 634 13.47 -13.99 -12.80
C LEU A 634 14.03 -15.23 -13.54
N GLU A 635 13.23 -15.90 -14.37
CA GLU A 635 13.69 -17.08 -15.11
C GLU A 635 14.69 -16.70 -16.21
N SER A 636 14.39 -15.61 -16.91
CA SER A 636 15.22 -15.07 -17.98
C SER A 636 16.60 -14.59 -17.49
N ILE A 637 16.68 -14.06 -16.26
CA ILE A 637 17.96 -13.69 -15.61
C ILE A 637 18.85 -14.94 -15.46
N ASN A 638 18.30 -16.04 -14.94
CA ASN A 638 19.06 -17.26 -14.69
C ASN A 638 19.58 -17.91 -15.98
N TRP A 639 18.73 -18.02 -17.02
CA TRP A 639 19.13 -18.53 -18.34
C TRP A 639 20.20 -17.67 -19.01
N THR A 640 20.06 -16.34 -18.93
CA THR A 640 21.03 -15.41 -19.53
C THR A 640 22.38 -15.49 -18.82
N ALA A 641 22.38 -15.56 -17.48
CA ALA A 641 23.59 -15.75 -16.70
C ALA A 641 24.28 -17.09 -17.00
N TYR A 642 23.51 -18.18 -17.13
CA TYR A 642 24.02 -19.49 -17.51
C TYR A 642 24.65 -19.51 -18.91
N ALA A 643 23.94 -18.97 -19.90
CA ALA A 643 24.42 -18.93 -21.28
C ALA A 643 25.72 -18.13 -21.39
N TYR A 644 25.84 -17.03 -20.66
CA TYR A 644 27.04 -16.23 -20.61
C TYR A 644 28.21 -16.96 -19.94
N ILE A 645 28.00 -17.53 -18.74
CA ILE A 645 29.11 -18.10 -17.97
C ILE A 645 29.72 -19.33 -18.63
N ASN A 646 28.93 -20.14 -19.34
CA ASN A 646 29.43 -21.29 -20.09
C ASN A 646 30.28 -20.93 -21.30
N THR A 647 30.23 -19.68 -21.79
CA THR A 647 31.16 -19.24 -22.85
C THR A 647 32.56 -18.94 -22.31
N LEU A 648 32.70 -18.74 -20.99
CA LEU A 648 33.92 -18.25 -20.35
C LEU A 648 34.62 -19.32 -19.51
N MET A 649 33.87 -20.28 -18.94
CA MET A 649 34.42 -21.30 -18.05
C MET A 649 33.56 -22.57 -18.04
N ASP A 650 34.11 -23.64 -17.48
CA ASP A 650 33.38 -24.89 -17.23
C ASP A 650 32.35 -24.70 -16.12
N ALA A 651 31.09 -24.47 -16.52
CA ALA A 651 29.94 -24.33 -15.65
C ALA A 651 28.96 -25.48 -15.87
N ALA A 652 29.48 -26.72 -15.81
CA ALA A 652 28.71 -27.95 -15.93
C ALA A 652 27.47 -27.96 -15.03
N VAL A 653 27.54 -27.34 -13.85
CA VAL A 653 26.39 -27.12 -12.98
C VAL A 653 26.30 -25.63 -12.63
N PHE A 654 25.09 -25.06 -12.73
CA PHE A 654 24.85 -23.65 -12.43
C PHE A 654 23.48 -23.45 -11.77
N GLY A 655 23.41 -22.53 -10.82
CA GLY A 655 22.13 -22.13 -10.26
C GLY A 655 22.15 -20.82 -9.51
N ILE A 656 21.05 -20.08 -9.63
CA ILE A 656 20.76 -18.89 -8.82
C ILE A 656 19.64 -19.26 -7.84
N GLY A 657 20.01 -19.35 -6.56
CA GLY A 657 19.10 -19.56 -5.45
C GLY A 657 18.63 -18.23 -4.89
N ILE A 658 17.32 -18.01 -4.82
CA ILE A 658 16.72 -16.77 -4.30
C ILE A 658 16.15 -17.05 -2.91
N TYR A 659 16.44 -16.19 -1.94
CA TYR A 659 15.87 -16.31 -0.60
C TYR A 659 14.39 -15.91 -0.59
N ARG A 660 13.54 -16.80 -0.06
CA ARG A 660 12.10 -16.59 0.13
C ARG A 660 11.81 -16.43 1.62
N GLU A 661 11.63 -15.18 2.04
CA GLU A 661 11.40 -14.79 3.43
C GLU A 661 10.15 -15.48 4.04
N ASN A 662 9.09 -15.68 3.25
CA ASN A 662 7.85 -16.33 3.73
C ASN A 662 8.01 -17.81 4.09
N PHE A 663 9.08 -18.47 3.64
CA PHE A 663 9.27 -19.92 3.81
C PHE A 663 10.61 -20.28 4.45
N ASP A 664 11.45 -19.29 4.77
CA ASP A 664 12.82 -19.46 5.27
C ASP A 664 13.67 -20.43 4.44
N LYS A 665 13.54 -20.33 3.11
CA LYS A 665 14.21 -21.23 2.16
C LYS A 665 14.85 -20.46 1.02
N ILE A 666 15.94 -21.01 0.50
CA ILE A 666 16.57 -20.57 -0.75
C ILE A 666 16.05 -21.47 -1.86
N GLU A 667 15.29 -20.89 -2.78
CA GLU A 667 14.66 -21.57 -3.89
C GLU A 667 15.51 -21.42 -5.14
N TYR A 668 15.92 -22.53 -5.76
CA TYR A 668 16.67 -22.50 -7.01
C TYR A 668 15.70 -22.53 -8.19
N ILE A 669 15.68 -21.44 -8.95
CA ILE A 669 14.91 -21.33 -10.18
C ILE A 669 15.76 -21.93 -11.30
N ASN A 670 15.29 -23.02 -11.94
CA ASN A 670 15.97 -23.71 -13.04
C ASN A 670 17.45 -24.00 -12.73
N PHE A 671 17.71 -24.90 -11.79
CA PHE A 671 19.07 -25.38 -11.53
C PHE A 671 19.55 -26.23 -12.71
N LEU A 672 20.68 -25.88 -13.31
CA LEU A 672 21.10 -26.43 -14.60
C LEU A 672 22.27 -27.40 -14.42
N GLU A 673 22.19 -28.56 -15.09
CA GLU A 673 23.26 -29.54 -15.23
C GLU A 673 23.48 -29.84 -16.73
N ASN A 674 24.65 -29.48 -17.27
CA ASN A 674 25.01 -29.61 -18.68
C ASN A 674 23.94 -29.06 -19.66
N GLY A 675 23.30 -27.96 -19.27
CA GLY A 675 22.28 -27.26 -20.04
C GLY A 675 20.85 -27.80 -19.85
N LEU A 676 20.67 -28.86 -19.05
CA LEU A 676 19.37 -29.42 -18.71
C LEU A 676 18.88 -28.87 -17.37
N SER A 677 17.63 -28.43 -17.32
CA SER A 677 17.00 -27.97 -16.07
C SER A 677 16.63 -29.17 -15.20
N LEU A 678 17.14 -29.18 -13.97
CA LEU A 678 16.71 -30.09 -12.92
C LEU A 678 15.37 -29.64 -12.32
N PRO A 679 14.61 -30.55 -11.67
CA PRO A 679 13.38 -30.19 -10.97
C PRO A 679 13.60 -29.10 -9.93
N LEU A 680 12.60 -28.22 -9.75
CA LEU A 680 12.61 -27.16 -8.75
C LEU A 680 12.89 -27.75 -7.36
N PHE A 681 13.87 -27.17 -6.66
CA PHE A 681 14.17 -27.54 -5.29
C PHE A 681 14.52 -26.31 -4.45
N SER A 682 14.39 -26.47 -3.14
CA SER A 682 14.66 -25.43 -2.16
C SER A 682 15.58 -25.96 -1.06
N SER A 683 16.55 -25.16 -0.63
CA SER A 683 17.41 -25.44 0.51
C SER A 683 16.87 -24.70 1.75
N ASP A 684 16.69 -25.42 2.85
CA ASP A 684 16.33 -24.81 4.13
C ASP A 684 17.50 -24.01 4.70
N ILE A 685 17.25 -22.76 5.07
CA ILE A 685 18.28 -21.87 5.59
C ILE A 685 18.80 -22.33 6.96
N ASN A 686 18.05 -23.15 7.69
CA ASN A 686 18.44 -23.71 8.98
C ASN A 686 19.11 -25.07 8.88
N SER A 687 19.24 -25.61 7.65
CA SER A 687 20.05 -26.80 7.44
C SER A 687 21.50 -26.53 7.82
N LYS A 688 21.98 -27.28 8.83
CA LYS A 688 23.37 -27.23 9.31
C LYS A 688 24.36 -27.89 8.34
N ASN A 689 23.87 -28.60 7.33
CA ASN A 689 24.68 -29.33 6.37
C ASN A 689 24.40 -28.91 4.92
N SER A 690 24.53 -27.61 4.63
CA SER A 690 24.28 -27.05 3.29
C SER A 690 25.24 -25.90 3.01
N LEU A 691 26.02 -26.01 1.92
CA LEU A 691 26.89 -24.93 1.45
C LEU A 691 26.10 -23.68 1.05
N THR A 692 24.87 -23.87 0.54
CA THR A 692 23.95 -22.77 0.22
C THR A 692 23.54 -22.00 1.47
N SER A 693 23.14 -22.73 2.53
CA SER A 693 22.77 -22.14 3.83
C SER A 693 23.94 -21.40 4.46
N LEU A 694 25.13 -22.02 4.42
CA LEU A 694 26.35 -21.44 4.97
C LEU A 694 26.73 -20.13 4.26
N CYS A 695 26.86 -20.16 2.93
CA CYS A 695 27.20 -18.99 2.12
C CYS A 695 26.20 -17.84 2.32
N TYR A 696 24.90 -18.14 2.40
CA TYR A 696 23.88 -17.12 2.64
C TYR A 696 24.02 -16.48 4.03
N LYS A 697 24.14 -17.30 5.08
CA LYS A 697 24.19 -16.84 6.48
C LYS A 697 25.46 -16.07 6.80
N THR A 698 26.61 -16.50 6.30
CA THR A 698 27.87 -15.79 6.50
C THR A 698 28.00 -14.59 5.57
N SER A 699 27.29 -14.59 4.43
CA SER A 699 27.51 -13.63 3.34
C SER A 699 28.96 -13.63 2.84
N GLU A 700 29.62 -14.79 2.96
CA GLU A 700 30.99 -15.02 2.48
C GLU A 700 30.96 -16.01 1.32
N GLU A 701 31.92 -15.86 0.41
CA GLU A 701 32.11 -16.81 -0.68
C GLU A 701 32.68 -18.14 -0.18
N ILE A 702 32.29 -19.23 -0.82
CA ILE A 702 32.84 -20.56 -0.58
C ILE A 702 33.47 -21.04 -1.88
N VAL A 703 34.76 -21.38 -1.83
CA VAL A 703 35.51 -21.91 -2.96
C VAL A 703 36.13 -23.24 -2.55
N ILE A 704 35.82 -24.27 -3.33
CA ILE A 704 36.32 -25.63 -3.17
C ILE A 704 36.92 -26.03 -4.52
N ASN A 705 38.24 -26.21 -4.59
CA ASN A 705 38.91 -26.61 -5.84
C ASN A 705 39.22 -28.11 -5.89
N ASN A 706 39.31 -28.76 -4.74
CA ASN A 706 39.39 -30.20 -4.63
C ASN A 706 38.46 -30.68 -3.51
N TYR A 707 37.27 -31.11 -3.91
CA TYR A 707 36.20 -31.53 -3.00
C TYR A 707 36.67 -32.49 -1.89
N GLU A 708 37.45 -33.51 -2.25
CA GLU A 708 37.88 -34.56 -1.31
C GLU A 708 38.79 -34.05 -0.18
N LEU A 709 39.50 -32.94 -0.40
CA LEU A 709 40.43 -32.39 0.58
C LEU A 709 39.85 -31.20 1.35
N GLU A 710 38.91 -30.47 0.75
CA GLU A 710 38.52 -29.15 1.22
C GLU A 710 37.10 -29.10 1.83
N ILE A 711 36.24 -30.10 1.58
CA ILE A 711 34.84 -30.07 2.06
C ILE A 711 34.72 -30.06 3.59
N ASP A 712 35.61 -30.79 4.28
CA ASP A 712 35.61 -30.90 5.74
C ASP A 712 35.97 -29.58 6.44
N ASN A 713 36.54 -28.61 5.71
CA ASN A 713 36.75 -27.26 6.22
C ASN A 713 35.44 -26.47 6.37
N TYR A 714 34.39 -26.86 5.65
CA TYR A 714 33.12 -26.14 5.58
C TYR A 714 31.96 -26.92 6.22
N LEU A 715 31.89 -28.24 6.00
CA LEU A 715 30.80 -29.09 6.47
C LEU A 715 31.31 -30.27 7.30
N ARG A 716 30.55 -30.68 8.31
CA ARG A 716 30.89 -31.84 9.17
C ARG A 716 30.34 -33.18 8.67
N GLN A 717 29.42 -33.13 7.71
CA GLN A 717 28.78 -34.30 7.11
C GLN A 717 28.72 -34.09 5.60
N GLU A 718 28.75 -35.17 4.82
CA GLU A 718 28.72 -35.07 3.37
C GLU A 718 27.35 -34.52 2.90
N PRO A 719 27.31 -33.43 2.11
CA PRO A 719 26.06 -32.88 1.59
C PRO A 719 25.44 -33.79 0.53
N GLU A 720 24.11 -33.80 0.45
CA GLU A 720 23.39 -34.54 -0.59
C GLU A 720 23.46 -33.79 -1.93
N PHE A 721 24.07 -34.41 -2.95
CA PHE A 721 24.13 -33.83 -4.30
C PHE A 721 22.87 -34.16 -5.11
N ARG A 722 22.38 -33.19 -5.87
CA ARG A 722 21.23 -33.35 -6.79
C ARG A 722 21.66 -33.58 -8.25
N THR A 723 22.96 -33.52 -8.51
CA THR A 723 23.57 -33.73 -9.82
C THR A 723 23.77 -35.22 -10.09
N SER A 724 23.81 -35.60 -11.37
CA SER A 724 24.05 -36.96 -11.84
C SER A 724 25.36 -37.59 -11.34
N GLN A 725 26.36 -36.75 -11.09
CA GLN A 725 27.65 -37.15 -10.53
C GLN A 725 28.18 -36.08 -9.55
N ARG A 726 29.11 -36.47 -8.67
CA ARG A 726 29.67 -35.58 -7.65
C ARG A 726 30.60 -34.53 -8.29
N PRO A 727 30.38 -33.22 -8.07
CA PRO A 727 31.29 -32.17 -8.50
C PRO A 727 32.62 -32.24 -7.75
N ASN A 728 33.73 -31.92 -8.43
CA ASN A 728 35.06 -31.88 -7.84
C ASN A 728 35.52 -30.45 -7.50
N SER A 729 34.98 -29.45 -8.19
CA SER A 729 35.19 -28.03 -7.90
C SER A 729 33.84 -27.32 -7.74
N LEU A 730 33.66 -26.55 -6.67
CA LEU A 730 32.42 -25.82 -6.36
C LEU A 730 32.70 -24.38 -5.93
N VAL A 731 31.89 -23.46 -6.43
CA VAL A 731 31.88 -22.07 -6.02
C VAL A 731 30.47 -21.69 -5.59
N TYR A 732 30.35 -21.04 -4.43
CA TYR A 732 29.12 -20.40 -3.96
C TYR A 732 29.41 -18.93 -3.65
N LEU A 733 28.65 -18.03 -4.25
CA LEU A 733 28.79 -16.58 -4.11
C LEU A 733 27.49 -15.98 -3.59
N PRO A 734 27.54 -15.11 -2.57
CA PRO A 734 26.35 -14.41 -2.08
C PRO A 734 25.91 -13.33 -3.09
N LEU A 735 24.60 -13.17 -3.25
CA LEU A 735 24.00 -12.16 -4.13
C LEU A 735 23.67 -10.91 -3.32
N ILE A 736 24.68 -10.04 -3.14
CA ILE A 736 24.60 -8.92 -2.22
C ILE A 736 24.29 -7.61 -2.97
N THR A 737 23.30 -6.88 -2.46
CA THR A 737 23.09 -5.45 -2.74
C THR A 737 23.18 -4.68 -1.43
N GLU A 738 22.05 -4.28 -0.83
CA GLU A 738 21.98 -3.79 0.56
C GLU A 738 21.80 -4.93 1.58
N ARG A 739 21.16 -6.01 1.13
CA ARG A 739 20.98 -7.27 1.86
C ARG A 739 21.36 -8.45 0.98
N ASN A 740 21.62 -9.60 1.58
CA ASN A 740 21.83 -10.83 0.83
C ASN A 740 20.50 -11.30 0.23
N LEU A 741 20.42 -11.36 -1.10
CA LEU A 741 19.22 -11.76 -1.84
C LEU A 741 19.17 -13.27 -2.12
N GLY A 742 20.29 -13.98 -1.93
CA GLY A 742 20.40 -15.37 -2.30
C GLY A 742 21.83 -15.81 -2.57
N VAL A 743 21.98 -16.90 -3.32
CA VAL A 743 23.29 -17.51 -3.59
C VAL A 743 23.38 -17.92 -5.05
N LEU A 744 24.49 -17.60 -5.70
CA LEU A 744 24.85 -18.11 -7.01
C LEU A 744 25.86 -19.24 -6.84
N THR A 745 25.67 -20.36 -7.54
CA THR A 745 26.61 -21.47 -7.53
C THR A 745 27.02 -21.91 -8.93
N VAL A 746 28.31 -22.22 -9.09
CA VAL A 746 28.90 -22.77 -10.31
C VAL A 746 29.78 -23.96 -9.93
N GLN A 747 29.65 -25.09 -10.63
CA GLN A 747 30.32 -26.34 -10.27
C GLN A 747 30.82 -27.08 -11.51
N SER A 748 31.95 -27.76 -11.33
CA SER A 748 32.63 -28.53 -12.38
C SER A 748 33.00 -29.92 -11.84
N TYR A 749 33.01 -30.91 -12.72
CA TYR A 749 33.46 -32.26 -12.42
C TYR A 749 34.99 -32.41 -12.48
N ASN A 750 35.71 -31.36 -12.86
CA ASN A 750 37.16 -31.33 -12.87
C ASN A 750 37.70 -30.76 -11.56
N LYS A 751 38.87 -31.23 -11.11
CA LYS A 751 39.60 -30.63 -9.97
C LYS A 751 40.33 -29.37 -10.45
N HIS A 752 40.40 -28.36 -9.60
CA HIS A 752 41.05 -27.06 -9.87
C HIS A 752 40.47 -26.35 -11.11
N ALA A 753 39.16 -26.43 -11.30
CA ALA A 753 38.51 -25.88 -12.49
C ALA A 753 38.49 -24.34 -12.54
N TYR A 754 38.57 -23.67 -11.38
CA TYR A 754 38.44 -22.22 -11.27
C TYR A 754 39.73 -21.57 -10.78
N THR A 755 40.34 -20.75 -11.63
CA THR A 755 41.48 -19.91 -11.26
C THR A 755 40.99 -18.59 -10.66
N ARG A 756 41.95 -17.76 -10.22
CA ARG A 756 41.66 -16.43 -9.66
C ARG A 756 40.92 -15.52 -10.65
N ASN A 757 41.12 -15.70 -11.96
CA ASN A 757 40.44 -14.92 -12.99
C ASN A 757 38.97 -15.33 -13.14
N GLU A 758 38.66 -16.63 -13.20
CA GLU A 758 37.27 -17.11 -13.25
C GLU A 758 36.49 -16.67 -12.00
N LEU A 759 37.10 -16.73 -10.81
CA LEU A 759 36.47 -16.26 -9.57
C LEU A 759 36.13 -14.76 -9.63
N ASN A 760 36.99 -13.92 -10.21
CA ASN A 760 36.70 -12.49 -10.38
C ASN A 760 35.53 -12.24 -11.37
N ILE A 761 35.47 -13.02 -12.45
CA ILE A 761 34.34 -12.98 -13.40
C ILE A 761 33.05 -13.38 -12.68
N LEU A 762 33.08 -14.46 -11.89
CA LEU A 762 31.93 -14.96 -11.13
C LEU A 762 31.44 -13.96 -10.08
N ARG A 763 32.34 -13.27 -9.37
CA ARG A 763 31.96 -12.19 -8.43
C ARG A 763 31.26 -11.04 -9.13
N THR A 764 31.79 -10.63 -10.28
CA THR A 764 31.19 -9.56 -11.09
C THR A 764 29.82 -9.98 -11.61
N LEU A 765 29.69 -11.23 -12.07
CA LEU A 765 28.42 -11.84 -12.47
C LEU A 765 27.42 -11.85 -11.31
N ALA A 766 27.83 -12.29 -10.12
CA ALA A 766 26.98 -12.31 -8.93
C ALA A 766 26.47 -10.92 -8.56
N SER A 767 27.31 -9.89 -8.69
CA SER A 767 26.89 -8.49 -8.48
C SER A 767 25.83 -8.04 -9.50
N TYR A 768 26.05 -8.30 -10.80
CA TYR A 768 25.06 -7.96 -11.83
C TYR A 768 23.74 -8.73 -11.67
N CYS A 769 23.81 -10.02 -11.35
CA CYS A 769 22.63 -10.82 -11.05
C CYS A 769 21.89 -10.29 -9.82
N ALA A 770 22.59 -9.88 -8.76
CA ALA A 770 21.96 -9.31 -7.57
C ALA A 770 21.22 -8.00 -7.88
N ILE A 771 21.80 -7.12 -8.72
CA ILE A 771 21.15 -5.88 -9.18
C ILE A 771 19.91 -6.22 -10.04
N ALA A 772 20.05 -7.12 -11.00
CA ALA A 772 18.94 -7.53 -11.87
C ALA A 772 17.77 -8.14 -11.08
N LEU A 773 18.06 -9.01 -10.11
CA LEU A 773 17.06 -9.60 -9.22
C LEU A 773 16.33 -8.53 -8.38
N ASN A 774 17.07 -7.53 -7.87
CA ASN A 774 16.46 -6.45 -7.11
C ASN A 774 15.52 -5.60 -8.00
N ASN A 775 15.92 -5.31 -9.23
CA ASN A 775 15.10 -4.58 -10.20
C ASN A 775 13.83 -5.36 -10.58
N ALA A 776 13.95 -6.66 -10.84
CA ALA A 776 12.82 -7.53 -11.15
C ALA A 776 11.80 -7.59 -10.00
N ASN A 777 12.28 -7.71 -8.75
CA ASN A 777 11.42 -7.69 -7.56
C ASN A 777 10.70 -6.32 -7.39
N ALA A 778 11.43 -5.21 -7.57
CA ALA A 778 10.85 -3.87 -7.49
C ALA A 778 9.77 -3.65 -8.56
N TYR A 779 10.01 -4.12 -9.79
CA TYR A 779 9.03 -4.05 -10.87
C TYR A 779 7.77 -4.88 -10.55
N GLN A 780 7.92 -6.08 -9.99
CA GLN A 780 6.79 -6.91 -9.59
C GLN A 780 5.94 -6.25 -8.49
N GLU A 781 6.58 -5.54 -7.54
CA GLU A 781 5.87 -4.76 -6.52
C GLU A 781 5.10 -3.58 -7.14
N ILE A 782 5.72 -2.86 -8.08
CA ILE A 782 5.06 -1.77 -8.82
C ILE A 782 3.86 -2.31 -9.63
N ASP A 783 4.01 -3.44 -10.32
CA ASP A 783 2.91 -4.06 -11.08
C ASP A 783 1.74 -4.46 -10.18
N ASN A 784 2.03 -5.06 -9.01
CA ASN A 784 1.00 -5.40 -8.02
C ASN A 784 0.30 -4.16 -7.45
N LYS A 785 1.03 -3.08 -7.20
CA LYS A 785 0.44 -1.78 -6.80
C LYS A 785 -0.40 -1.19 -7.92
N ASN A 786 0.06 -1.22 -9.17
CA ASN A 786 -0.68 -0.74 -10.33
C ASN A 786 -1.98 -1.52 -10.55
N LYS A 787 -1.98 -2.84 -10.36
CA LYS A 787 -3.20 -3.67 -10.36
C LYS A 787 -4.18 -3.20 -9.27
N SER A 788 -3.71 -2.99 -8.05
CA SER A 788 -4.54 -2.53 -6.93
C SER A 788 -5.11 -1.11 -7.15
N ILE A 789 -4.33 -0.21 -7.74
CA ILE A 789 -4.78 1.13 -8.14
C ILE A 789 -5.84 1.02 -9.24
N THR A 790 -5.58 0.20 -10.26
CA THR A 790 -6.51 -0.04 -11.37
C THR A 790 -7.85 -0.58 -10.86
N ASP A 791 -7.82 -1.52 -9.91
CA ASP A 791 -9.04 -2.05 -9.29
C ASP A 791 -9.80 -0.99 -8.48
N SER A 792 -9.08 -0.08 -7.82
CA SER A 792 -9.70 1.07 -7.13
C SER A 792 -10.37 2.04 -8.11
N ILE A 793 -9.77 2.28 -9.27
CA ILE A 793 -10.35 3.12 -10.33
C ILE A 793 -11.56 2.42 -10.98
N ARG A 794 -11.51 1.11 -11.18
CA ARG A 794 -12.67 0.31 -11.64
C ARG A 794 -13.84 0.36 -10.65
N TYR A 795 -13.56 0.43 -9.35
CA TYR A 795 -14.60 0.66 -8.36
C TYR A 795 -15.25 2.05 -8.53
N ALA A 796 -14.45 3.10 -8.76
CA ALA A 796 -15.00 4.43 -9.09
C ALA A 796 -15.85 4.42 -10.36
N GLN A 797 -15.45 3.67 -11.40
CA GLN A 797 -16.28 3.45 -12.60
C GLN A 797 -17.62 2.78 -12.27
N THR A 798 -17.62 1.82 -11.35
CA THR A 798 -18.85 1.15 -10.90
C THR A 798 -19.81 2.14 -10.26
N ILE A 799 -19.29 3.05 -9.42
CA ILE A 799 -20.08 4.14 -8.82
C ILE A 799 -20.60 5.09 -9.91
N GLN A 800 -19.74 5.53 -10.83
CA GLN A 800 -20.14 6.42 -11.92
C GLN A 800 -21.25 5.80 -12.77
N ARG A 801 -21.11 4.53 -13.16
CA ARG A 801 -22.16 3.82 -13.94
C ARG A 801 -23.49 3.70 -13.18
N ALA A 802 -23.44 3.60 -11.85
CA ALA A 802 -24.66 3.51 -11.03
C ALA A 802 -25.42 4.84 -10.95
N ILE A 803 -24.74 5.99 -11.12
CA ILE A 803 -25.41 7.31 -11.12
C ILE A 803 -25.97 7.69 -12.49
N LEU A 804 -25.41 7.16 -13.58
CA LEU A 804 -25.89 7.41 -14.94
C LEU A 804 -27.29 6.79 -15.15
N PRO A 805 -28.19 7.47 -15.87
CA PRO A 805 -29.51 6.92 -16.12
C PRO A 805 -29.41 5.69 -17.04
N SER A 806 -30.11 4.61 -16.68
CA SER A 806 -30.20 3.44 -17.54
C SER A 806 -31.04 3.74 -18.78
N ASN A 807 -30.77 3.03 -19.89
CA ASN A 807 -31.59 3.15 -21.11
C ASN A 807 -33.08 2.90 -20.84
N ALA A 808 -33.40 1.95 -19.97
CA ALA A 808 -34.78 1.69 -19.54
C ALA A 808 -35.43 2.90 -18.86
N LYS A 809 -34.66 3.68 -18.07
CA LYS A 809 -35.15 4.92 -17.44
C LYS A 809 -35.42 5.99 -18.50
N ILE A 810 -34.51 6.19 -19.45
CA ILE A 810 -34.68 7.18 -20.53
C ILE A 810 -35.92 6.85 -21.38
N GLN A 811 -36.11 5.57 -21.70
CA GLN A 811 -37.26 5.06 -22.46
C GLN A 811 -38.63 5.29 -21.79
N THR A 812 -38.68 5.66 -20.51
CA THR A 812 -39.95 6.03 -19.85
C THR A 812 -40.52 7.39 -20.31
N GLY A 813 -39.67 8.27 -20.88
CA GLY A 813 -40.07 9.57 -21.42
C GLY A 813 -39.78 9.74 -22.91
N LEU A 814 -38.77 9.02 -23.42
CA LEU A 814 -38.25 9.14 -24.79
C LEU A 814 -38.06 7.74 -25.38
N LEU A 815 -39.07 7.22 -26.09
CA LEU A 815 -39.05 5.84 -26.59
C LEU A 815 -38.00 5.61 -27.68
N GLU A 816 -37.91 6.51 -28.66
CA GLU A 816 -36.88 6.48 -29.69
C GLU A 816 -35.69 7.35 -29.26
N ASN A 817 -34.65 6.70 -28.73
CA ASN A 817 -33.42 7.36 -28.34
C ASN A 817 -32.18 6.47 -28.57
N PHE A 818 -31.00 7.09 -28.59
CA PHE A 818 -29.75 6.40 -28.37
C PHE A 818 -28.83 7.21 -27.45
N VAL A 819 -27.95 6.49 -26.76
CA VAL A 819 -26.82 7.04 -26.02
C VAL A 819 -25.54 6.47 -26.63
N PHE A 820 -24.69 7.35 -27.15
CA PHE A 820 -23.35 7.04 -27.62
C PHE A 820 -22.35 7.66 -26.63
N PHE A 821 -21.87 6.83 -25.71
CA PHE A 821 -21.02 7.21 -24.60
C PHE A 821 -19.74 6.36 -24.63
N LYS A 822 -18.59 6.97 -24.91
CA LYS A 822 -17.27 6.33 -24.92
C LYS A 822 -16.30 7.12 -24.04
N PRO A 823 -16.05 6.65 -22.80
CA PRO A 823 -15.00 7.19 -21.95
C PRO A 823 -13.61 6.98 -22.56
N LYS A 824 -12.73 7.96 -22.42
CA LYS A 824 -11.31 7.90 -22.77
C LYS A 824 -10.54 7.01 -21.78
N ASP A 825 -10.76 7.25 -20.49
CA ASP A 825 -10.17 6.48 -19.39
C ASP A 825 -11.22 5.57 -18.75
N ILE A 826 -10.83 4.80 -17.73
CA ILE A 826 -11.76 3.91 -16.98
C ILE A 826 -12.97 4.68 -16.42
N VAL A 827 -12.78 5.96 -16.05
CA VAL A 827 -13.81 6.86 -15.55
C VAL A 827 -13.86 8.09 -16.44
N SER A 828 -15.07 8.48 -16.86
CA SER A 828 -15.30 9.62 -17.77
C SER A 828 -15.37 10.94 -16.99
N GLY A 829 -14.94 12.04 -17.57
CA GLY A 829 -15.38 13.38 -17.16
C GLY A 829 -16.79 13.67 -17.66
N ASP A 830 -17.07 13.31 -18.92
CA ASP A 830 -18.39 13.47 -19.50
C ASP A 830 -19.45 12.65 -18.77
N PHE A 831 -20.68 13.15 -18.75
CA PHE A 831 -21.85 12.37 -18.38
C PHE A 831 -23.12 12.87 -19.05
N PHE A 832 -24.15 12.03 -18.99
CA PHE A 832 -25.50 12.38 -19.44
C PHE A 832 -26.50 12.23 -18.30
N TRP A 833 -27.55 13.03 -18.36
CA TRP A 833 -28.55 13.11 -17.31
C TRP A 833 -29.97 13.06 -17.88
N PHE A 834 -30.88 12.44 -17.13
CA PHE A 834 -32.28 12.30 -17.51
C PHE A 834 -33.20 12.33 -16.30
N SER A 835 -34.27 13.10 -16.41
CA SER A 835 -35.39 13.06 -15.47
C SER A 835 -36.73 13.29 -16.16
N LYS A 836 -37.77 12.66 -15.63
CA LYS A 836 -39.15 12.79 -16.06
C LYS A 836 -40.00 13.20 -14.87
N ILE A 837 -40.76 14.28 -15.04
CA ILE A 837 -41.69 14.83 -14.05
C ILE A 837 -43.11 14.68 -14.59
N ASP A 838 -43.95 13.95 -13.85
CA ASP A 838 -45.37 13.75 -14.17
C ASP A 838 -46.22 14.80 -13.43
N GLU A 839 -46.82 15.73 -14.16
CA GLU A 839 -47.63 16.82 -13.60
C GLU A 839 -49.05 16.36 -13.26
N THR A 840 -49.52 15.25 -13.86
CA THR A 840 -50.89 14.76 -13.66
C THR A 840 -51.16 14.28 -12.23
N MET A 841 -50.11 13.88 -11.52
CA MET A 841 -50.13 13.47 -10.11
C MET A 841 -50.22 14.67 -9.13
N ASN A 842 -50.01 15.91 -9.59
CA ASN A 842 -49.93 17.13 -8.78
C ASN A 842 -51.21 18.00 -8.82
N LYS A 843 -52.39 17.39 -9.00
CA LYS A 843 -53.71 18.07 -9.05
C LYS A 843 -54.24 18.57 -7.69
N LEU A 844 -53.39 19.27 -6.92
CA LEU A 844 -53.78 20.05 -5.74
C LEU A 844 -53.45 21.54 -5.88
N SER A 845 -52.90 21.98 -7.01
CA SER A 845 -52.70 23.40 -7.32
C SER A 845 -53.77 23.89 -8.29
N PHE A 846 -54.45 24.99 -7.95
CA PHE A 846 -55.50 25.64 -8.76
C PHE A 846 -54.98 26.30 -10.05
N ASN A 847 -53.76 25.97 -10.50
CA ASN A 847 -53.21 26.51 -11.74
C ASN A 847 -53.64 25.64 -12.92
N LYS A 848 -54.35 26.25 -13.86
CA LYS A 848 -54.64 25.77 -15.22
C LYS A 848 -53.34 25.61 -16.02
N SER A 849 -52.52 24.62 -15.68
CA SER A 849 -51.38 24.20 -16.48
C SER A 849 -51.85 23.13 -17.46
N ASP A 850 -51.80 23.39 -18.77
CA ASP A 850 -52.14 22.41 -19.82
C ASP A 850 -51.04 21.36 -20.05
N ILE A 851 -50.11 21.21 -19.10
CA ILE A 851 -48.89 20.40 -19.20
C ILE A 851 -49.11 19.07 -18.48
N GLU A 852 -48.90 17.97 -19.20
CA GLU A 852 -49.07 16.60 -18.72
C GLU A 852 -47.77 16.06 -18.10
N GLU A 853 -46.65 16.26 -18.80
CA GLU A 853 -45.34 15.80 -18.36
C GLU A 853 -44.23 16.76 -18.81
N ARG A 854 -43.15 16.82 -18.02
CA ARG A 854 -41.89 17.47 -18.38
C ARG A 854 -40.76 16.45 -18.42
N VAL A 855 -40.04 16.41 -19.54
CA VAL A 855 -38.89 15.53 -19.73
C VAL A 855 -37.64 16.37 -19.85
N PHE A 856 -36.62 16.07 -19.06
CA PHE A 856 -35.33 16.72 -19.09
C PHE A 856 -34.25 15.74 -19.55
N ILE A 857 -33.41 16.20 -20.46
CA ILE A 857 -32.23 15.46 -20.92
C ILE A 857 -31.04 16.41 -21.06
N ALA A 858 -29.87 15.96 -20.65
CA ALA A 858 -28.65 16.75 -20.77
C ALA A 858 -27.44 15.90 -21.14
N ALA A 859 -26.54 16.49 -21.93
CA ALA A 859 -25.17 16.02 -22.17
C ALA A 859 -24.20 17.04 -21.58
N LEU A 860 -23.27 16.58 -20.76
CA LEU A 860 -22.35 17.42 -20.00
C LEU A 860 -20.91 16.97 -20.26
N ASP A 861 -20.07 17.94 -20.58
CA ASP A 861 -18.62 17.81 -20.74
C ASP A 861 -17.97 18.47 -19.54
N CYS A 862 -17.25 17.68 -18.73
CA CYS A 862 -16.63 18.17 -17.50
C CYS A 862 -15.13 18.33 -17.67
N THR A 863 -14.54 19.29 -16.97
CA THR A 863 -13.09 19.44 -16.95
C THR A 863 -12.40 18.23 -16.31
N GLY A 864 -11.41 17.69 -17.03
CA GLY A 864 -10.59 16.58 -16.57
C GLY A 864 -11.16 15.21 -16.91
N HIS A 865 -10.29 14.20 -16.94
CA HIS A 865 -10.63 12.81 -17.22
C HIS A 865 -10.15 11.89 -16.09
N GLY A 866 -10.56 10.62 -16.11
CA GLY A 866 -10.24 9.68 -15.05
C GLY A 866 -10.96 10.00 -13.74
N VAL A 867 -10.32 9.72 -12.60
CA VAL A 867 -10.95 9.87 -11.27
C VAL A 867 -11.39 11.31 -10.97
N PRO A 868 -10.60 12.37 -11.24
CA PRO A 868 -11.03 13.75 -11.03
C PRO A 868 -12.25 14.14 -11.88
N GLY A 869 -12.26 13.77 -13.17
CA GLY A 869 -13.40 13.97 -14.06
C GLY A 869 -14.66 13.27 -13.55
N GLY A 870 -14.53 12.03 -13.08
CA GLY A 870 -15.65 11.28 -12.50
C GLY A 870 -16.27 11.94 -11.27
N PHE A 871 -15.46 12.56 -10.41
CA PHE A 871 -15.99 13.36 -9.29
C PHE A 871 -16.76 14.58 -9.77
N MET A 872 -16.31 15.26 -10.82
CA MET A 872 -17.05 16.35 -11.44
C MET A 872 -18.40 15.87 -11.99
N SER A 873 -18.44 14.72 -12.66
CA SER A 873 -19.70 14.13 -13.14
C SER A 873 -20.65 13.82 -11.97
N MET A 874 -20.13 13.31 -10.86
CA MET A 874 -20.93 13.02 -9.66
C MET A 874 -21.51 14.28 -9.01
N ILE A 875 -20.71 15.35 -8.91
CA ILE A 875 -21.16 16.64 -8.39
C ILE A 875 -22.26 17.21 -9.29
N GLY A 876 -22.03 17.27 -10.60
CA GLY A 876 -23.00 17.77 -11.57
C GLY A 876 -24.31 16.98 -11.52
N ASN A 877 -24.25 15.64 -11.53
CA ASN A 877 -25.42 14.78 -11.44
C ASN A 877 -26.20 14.99 -10.13
N THR A 878 -25.50 15.16 -9.01
CA THR A 878 -26.14 15.39 -7.71
C THR A 878 -26.87 16.73 -7.68
N LEU A 879 -26.21 17.80 -8.16
CA LEU A 879 -26.80 19.13 -8.23
C LEU A 879 -28.00 19.19 -9.16
N LEU A 880 -27.95 18.57 -10.35
CA LEU A 880 -29.11 18.49 -11.26
C LEU A 880 -30.31 17.78 -10.60
N ASN A 881 -30.07 16.67 -9.90
CA ASN A 881 -31.13 15.98 -9.16
C ASN A 881 -31.69 16.84 -8.02
N GLU A 882 -30.86 17.59 -7.30
CA GLU A 882 -31.31 18.50 -6.26
C GLU A 882 -32.16 19.65 -6.84
N ILE A 883 -31.67 20.33 -7.87
CA ILE A 883 -32.32 21.49 -8.47
C ILE A 883 -33.66 21.12 -9.10
N ILE A 884 -33.70 20.06 -9.91
CA ILE A 884 -34.89 19.70 -10.68
C ILE A 884 -35.85 18.83 -9.86
N ASN A 885 -35.35 17.74 -9.27
CA ASN A 885 -36.24 16.74 -8.67
C ASN A 885 -36.62 17.07 -7.22
N GLN A 886 -35.78 17.80 -6.48
CA GLN A 886 -36.06 18.14 -5.07
C GLN A 886 -36.60 19.57 -4.91
N LYS A 887 -35.93 20.56 -5.52
CA LYS A 887 -36.35 21.98 -5.45
C LYS A 887 -37.46 22.33 -6.44
N GLY A 888 -37.72 21.50 -7.46
CA GLY A 888 -38.80 21.70 -8.42
C GLY A 888 -38.57 22.89 -9.36
N ILE A 889 -37.31 23.19 -9.68
CA ILE A 889 -36.97 24.26 -10.63
C ILE A 889 -36.96 23.66 -12.04
N TYR A 890 -37.84 24.16 -12.92
CA TYR A 890 -38.06 23.58 -14.26
C TYR A 890 -37.64 24.48 -15.42
N ASP A 891 -37.20 25.71 -15.13
CA ASP A 891 -36.69 26.65 -16.13
C ASP A 891 -35.21 26.32 -16.45
N PRO A 892 -34.85 25.90 -17.69
CA PRO A 892 -33.49 25.47 -18.04
C PRO A 892 -32.40 26.50 -17.75
N SER A 893 -32.65 27.79 -18.00
CA SER A 893 -31.70 28.87 -17.71
C SER A 893 -31.41 29.00 -16.21
N LYS A 894 -32.45 28.96 -15.38
CA LYS A 894 -32.30 29.00 -13.92
C LYS A 894 -31.63 27.76 -13.37
N ILE A 895 -31.88 26.60 -13.98
CA ILE A 895 -31.21 25.35 -13.64
C ILE A 895 -29.70 25.52 -13.85
N LEU A 896 -29.26 26.05 -15.00
CA LEU A 896 -27.83 26.27 -15.25
C LEU A 896 -27.23 27.34 -14.32
N ASP A 897 -27.95 28.41 -14.01
CA ASP A 897 -27.50 29.43 -13.04
C ASP A 897 -27.27 28.80 -11.65
N MET A 898 -28.20 27.97 -11.18
CA MET A 898 -28.08 27.29 -9.89
C MET A 898 -27.00 26.19 -9.91
N LEU A 899 -26.84 25.51 -11.04
CA LEU A 899 -25.77 24.54 -11.22
C LEU A 899 -24.40 25.22 -11.15
N ASN A 900 -24.26 26.42 -11.75
CA ASN A 900 -23.05 27.23 -11.69
C ASN A 900 -22.67 27.59 -10.25
N GLU A 901 -23.61 28.16 -9.49
CA GLU A 901 -23.40 28.49 -8.08
C GLU A 901 -23.09 27.24 -7.24
N GLY A 902 -23.80 26.14 -7.49
CA GLY A 902 -23.57 24.86 -6.80
C GLY A 902 -22.17 24.30 -7.01
N VAL A 903 -21.64 24.38 -8.24
CA VAL A 903 -20.28 23.92 -8.58
C VAL A 903 -19.23 24.82 -7.95
N ILE A 904 -19.40 26.15 -8.02
CA ILE A 904 -18.48 27.13 -7.40
C ILE A 904 -18.35 26.87 -5.89
N HIS A 905 -19.48 26.65 -5.21
CA HIS A 905 -19.50 26.37 -3.78
C HIS A 905 -18.91 24.99 -3.46
N ALA A 906 -19.28 23.94 -4.20
CA ALA A 906 -18.77 22.58 -3.96
C ALA A 906 -17.24 22.50 -4.09
N LEU A 907 -16.67 23.24 -5.04
CA LEU A 907 -15.23 23.26 -5.32
C LEU A 907 -14.46 24.39 -4.60
N HIS A 908 -15.15 25.20 -3.78
CA HIS A 908 -14.57 26.32 -3.04
C HIS A 908 -13.78 27.30 -3.94
N GLN A 909 -14.30 27.60 -5.12
CA GLN A 909 -13.59 28.42 -6.14
C GLN A 909 -13.50 29.91 -5.78
N GLU A 910 -14.23 30.37 -4.76
CA GLU A 910 -14.21 31.75 -4.29
C GLU A 910 -12.84 32.19 -3.73
N ASN A 911 -12.03 31.24 -3.24
CA ASN A 911 -10.80 31.51 -2.49
C ASN A 911 -9.53 30.86 -3.10
N LYS A 912 -9.61 30.24 -4.28
CA LYS A 912 -8.51 29.45 -4.89
C LYS A 912 -8.46 29.57 -6.42
N SER A 913 -7.31 29.22 -7.03
CA SER A 913 -7.09 29.18 -8.48
C SER A 913 -7.62 27.89 -9.16
N ASN A 914 -8.77 27.37 -8.72
CA ASN A 914 -9.38 26.21 -9.37
C ASN A 914 -10.40 26.68 -10.43
N ASP A 915 -10.12 26.38 -11.70
CA ASP A 915 -10.95 26.71 -12.86
C ASP A 915 -11.76 25.53 -13.40
N ASP A 916 -11.86 24.43 -12.63
CA ASP A 916 -12.69 23.27 -12.98
C ASP A 916 -14.16 23.66 -13.19
N GLY A 917 -14.82 23.02 -14.15
CA GLY A 917 -16.18 23.34 -14.53
C GLY A 917 -16.79 22.33 -15.47
N MET A 918 -17.90 22.71 -16.10
CA MET A 918 -18.57 21.89 -17.09
C MET A 918 -19.24 22.73 -18.17
N ASP A 919 -19.26 22.18 -19.37
CA ASP A 919 -20.04 22.64 -20.50
C ASP A 919 -21.29 21.76 -20.61
N VAL A 920 -22.45 22.38 -20.88
CA VAL A 920 -23.75 21.72 -20.70
C VAL A 920 -24.63 21.98 -21.91
N CYS A 921 -25.27 20.92 -22.42
CA CYS A 921 -26.40 21.01 -23.33
C CYS A 921 -27.62 20.49 -22.58
N LEU A 922 -28.57 21.34 -22.20
CA LEU A 922 -29.76 20.98 -21.42
C LEU A 922 -31.03 21.26 -22.23
N VAL A 923 -31.86 20.23 -22.38
CA VAL A 923 -33.14 20.31 -23.07
C VAL A 923 -34.25 19.90 -22.11
N MET A 924 -35.32 20.67 -22.15
CA MET A 924 -36.59 20.38 -21.49
C MET A 924 -37.68 20.27 -22.55
N ILE A 925 -38.52 19.24 -22.45
CA ILE A 925 -39.65 18.99 -23.34
C ILE A 925 -40.91 18.99 -22.47
N GLU A 926 -41.82 19.94 -22.73
CA GLU A 926 -43.16 19.96 -22.14
C GLU A 926 -44.12 19.29 -23.11
N LYS A 927 -44.84 18.28 -22.65
CA LYS A 927 -45.94 17.70 -23.43
C LYS A 927 -47.26 18.22 -22.89
N SER A 928 -48.05 18.84 -23.77
CA SER A 928 -49.38 19.34 -23.42
C SER A 928 -50.45 18.25 -23.58
N ILE A 929 -51.52 18.37 -22.80
CA ILE A 929 -52.76 17.57 -22.93
C ILE A 929 -53.38 17.72 -24.33
N SER A 930 -53.12 18.83 -25.03
CA SER A 930 -53.55 19.10 -26.40
C SER A 930 -52.76 18.33 -27.48
N GLY A 931 -51.67 17.66 -27.10
CA GLY A 931 -50.77 16.93 -28.01
C GLY A 931 -49.60 17.76 -28.56
N GLU A 932 -49.58 19.08 -28.32
CA GLU A 932 -48.46 19.93 -28.70
C GLU A 932 -47.28 19.76 -27.73
N SER A 933 -46.08 19.55 -28.28
CA SER A 933 -44.84 19.44 -27.51
C SER A 933 -43.98 20.69 -27.68
N LYS A 934 -43.63 21.33 -26.56
CA LYS A 934 -42.78 22.52 -26.55
C LYS A 934 -41.38 22.12 -26.09
N LEU A 935 -40.36 22.48 -26.87
CA LEU A 935 -38.96 22.26 -26.51
C LEU A 935 -38.33 23.57 -26.02
N VAL A 936 -37.67 23.52 -24.87
CA VAL A 936 -36.90 24.64 -24.32
C VAL A 936 -35.45 24.20 -24.11
N PHE A 937 -34.54 24.93 -24.73
CA PHE A 937 -33.11 24.67 -24.69
C PHE A 937 -32.38 25.76 -23.90
N SER A 938 -31.39 25.36 -23.09
CA SER A 938 -30.37 26.24 -22.54
C SER A 938 -29.03 25.53 -22.55
N GLY A 939 -27.97 26.25 -22.92
CA GLY A 939 -26.65 25.66 -23.12
C GLY A 939 -25.53 26.51 -22.53
N ALA A 940 -24.56 25.85 -21.92
CA ALA A 940 -23.26 26.39 -21.53
C ALA A 940 -22.22 25.90 -22.53
N LYS A 941 -21.84 26.77 -23.49
CA LYS A 941 -20.97 26.54 -24.67
C LYS A 941 -21.41 25.47 -25.67
N ARG A 942 -22.12 24.43 -25.25
CA ARG A 942 -22.59 23.36 -26.14
C ARG A 942 -23.81 23.81 -26.92
N SER A 943 -23.91 23.33 -28.16
CA SER A 943 -25.03 23.60 -29.05
C SER A 943 -25.98 22.42 -29.11
N LEU A 944 -27.24 22.70 -29.47
CA LEU A 944 -28.26 21.70 -29.78
C LEU A 944 -28.41 21.59 -31.29
N TYR A 945 -28.55 20.37 -31.82
CA TYR A 945 -28.82 20.16 -33.24
C TYR A 945 -30.19 19.52 -33.44
N ILE A 946 -30.96 19.99 -34.42
CA ILE A 946 -32.31 19.51 -34.72
C ILE A 946 -32.47 19.33 -36.22
N LYS A 947 -33.02 18.19 -36.65
CA LYS A 947 -33.50 17.98 -38.01
C LYS A 947 -34.98 17.65 -38.00
N GLU A 948 -35.78 18.50 -38.65
CA GLU A 948 -37.20 18.27 -38.86
C GLU A 948 -37.45 17.16 -39.91
N PRO A 949 -38.58 16.44 -39.84
CA PRO A 949 -38.94 15.45 -40.85
C PRO A 949 -39.00 16.08 -42.25
N GLY A 950 -38.22 15.57 -43.18
CA GLY A 950 -38.15 16.08 -44.56
C GLY A 950 -37.46 17.45 -44.71
N GLY A 951 -36.83 17.95 -43.64
CA GLY A 951 -36.05 19.19 -43.68
C GLY A 951 -34.77 19.05 -44.50
N THR A 952 -34.43 20.09 -45.28
CA THR A 952 -33.22 20.10 -46.12
C THR A 952 -31.96 20.51 -45.37
N GLU A 953 -32.06 20.94 -44.11
CA GLU A 953 -30.94 21.41 -43.29
C GLU A 953 -30.99 20.89 -41.85
N LEU A 954 -29.83 20.88 -41.17
CA LEU A 954 -29.69 20.60 -39.74
C LEU A 954 -29.61 21.94 -38.99
N LEU A 955 -30.61 22.25 -38.17
CA LEU A 955 -30.68 23.47 -37.38
C LEU A 955 -29.72 23.38 -36.18
N GLU A 956 -28.78 24.32 -36.08
CA GLU A 956 -27.90 24.47 -34.91
C GLU A 956 -28.37 25.63 -34.02
N ILE A 957 -28.60 25.35 -32.74
CA ILE A 957 -28.98 26.33 -31.73
C ILE A 957 -27.83 26.47 -30.73
N LYS A 958 -27.17 27.62 -30.77
CA LYS A 958 -25.98 27.88 -29.96
C LYS A 958 -26.34 28.16 -28.50
N GLY A 959 -25.63 27.52 -27.59
CA GLY A 959 -25.63 27.87 -26.17
C GLY A 959 -24.88 29.18 -25.89
N ASP A 960 -25.01 29.67 -24.66
CA ASP A 960 -24.28 30.85 -24.21
C ASP A 960 -22.78 30.57 -24.19
N ASN A 961 -21.95 31.54 -24.59
CA ASN A 961 -20.50 31.39 -24.61
C ASN A 961 -19.87 31.55 -23.21
N LYS A 962 -20.33 30.73 -22.25
CA LYS A 962 -19.87 30.65 -20.86
C LYS A 962 -20.05 29.21 -20.34
N SER A 963 -19.16 28.77 -19.48
CA SER A 963 -19.23 27.46 -18.81
C SER A 963 -19.96 27.58 -17.47
N VAL A 964 -20.31 26.43 -16.90
CA VAL A 964 -20.72 26.29 -15.50
C VAL A 964 -19.45 26.08 -14.66
N GLY A 965 -19.22 26.92 -13.65
CA GLY A 965 -17.99 26.92 -12.84
C GLY A 965 -16.84 27.72 -13.47
N GLY A 966 -15.78 27.95 -12.68
CA GLY A 966 -14.56 28.67 -13.07
C GLY A 966 -14.65 30.19 -12.83
N VAL A 967 -13.92 30.70 -11.83
CA VAL A 967 -14.02 32.09 -11.35
C VAL A 967 -13.10 33.06 -12.10
N HIS A 968 -12.01 32.59 -12.73
CA HIS A 968 -10.98 33.48 -13.28
C HIS A 968 -11.23 33.95 -14.72
N ARG A 969 -12.22 33.40 -15.43
CA ARG A 969 -12.58 33.87 -16.79
C ARG A 969 -13.84 34.75 -16.77
N ARG A 970 -13.60 36.02 -16.43
CA ARG A 970 -14.42 37.22 -16.71
C ARG A 970 -15.44 37.63 -15.64
N LYS A 971 -15.70 38.94 -15.58
CA LYS A 971 -16.78 39.65 -14.85
C LYS A 971 -18.22 39.18 -15.21
N SER A 972 -18.38 38.00 -15.82
CA SER A 972 -19.63 37.45 -16.34
C SER A 972 -20.42 36.58 -15.35
N SER A 973 -19.92 36.34 -14.13
CA SER A 973 -20.64 35.56 -13.10
C SER A 973 -21.97 36.19 -12.63
N LYS A 974 -22.29 37.41 -13.08
CA LYS A 974 -23.59 38.08 -12.82
C LYS A 974 -24.60 38.00 -13.98
N VAL A 975 -24.24 37.39 -15.11
CA VAL A 975 -25.13 37.29 -16.27
C VAL A 975 -25.78 35.90 -16.27
N SER A 976 -27.11 35.85 -16.18
CA SER A 976 -27.90 34.61 -16.23
C SER A 976 -27.82 33.89 -17.58
N PHE A 977 -28.02 32.57 -17.59
CA PHE A 977 -28.14 31.80 -18.85
C PHE A 977 -29.43 32.19 -19.61
N THR A 978 -29.51 31.86 -20.90
CA THR A 978 -30.67 32.20 -21.74
C THR A 978 -31.46 30.95 -22.19
N ASN A 979 -32.79 31.03 -22.14
CA ASN A 979 -33.67 30.02 -22.73
C ASN A 979 -33.92 30.31 -24.21
N ARG A 980 -33.98 29.25 -25.00
CA ARG A 980 -34.46 29.25 -26.38
C ARG A 980 -35.66 28.33 -26.47
N GLU A 981 -36.83 28.90 -26.74
CA GLU A 981 -38.04 28.14 -27.00
C GLU A 981 -38.10 27.78 -28.49
N ILE A 982 -38.35 26.51 -28.78
CA ILE A 982 -38.28 25.95 -30.11
C ILE A 982 -39.55 25.12 -30.34
N GLU A 983 -40.31 25.49 -31.36
CA GLU A 983 -41.41 24.69 -31.86
C GLU A 983 -40.82 23.57 -32.73
N VAL A 984 -41.12 22.32 -32.38
CA VAL A 984 -40.58 21.14 -33.05
C VAL A 984 -41.72 20.30 -33.60
N LYS A 985 -41.63 19.91 -34.87
CA LYS A 985 -42.60 19.00 -35.49
C LYS A 985 -42.42 17.58 -34.94
N GLN A 986 -43.53 16.86 -34.78
CA GLN A 986 -43.49 15.45 -34.43
C GLN A 986 -42.69 14.66 -35.48
N GLY A 987 -41.81 13.77 -35.03
CA GLY A 987 -40.84 13.04 -35.83
C GLY A 987 -39.45 13.69 -35.93
N SER A 988 -39.24 14.89 -35.38
CA SER A 988 -37.95 15.58 -35.42
C SER A 988 -36.86 14.82 -34.65
N SER A 989 -35.67 14.73 -35.24
CA SER A 989 -34.48 14.15 -34.60
C SER A 989 -33.67 15.26 -33.93
N ILE A 990 -33.37 15.09 -32.65
CA ILE A 990 -32.65 16.07 -31.82
C ILE A 990 -31.38 15.43 -31.27
N PHE A 991 -30.28 16.18 -31.32
CA PHE A 991 -28.96 15.71 -30.91
C PHE A 991 -28.30 16.64 -29.90
N LEU A 992 -27.87 16.08 -28.78
CA LEU A 992 -27.07 16.75 -27.76
C LEU A 992 -25.67 16.13 -27.78
N THR A 993 -24.63 16.95 -27.89
CA THR A 993 -23.26 16.47 -28.10
C THR A 993 -22.24 17.20 -27.23
N THR A 994 -21.23 16.48 -26.75
CA THR A 994 -19.96 17.05 -26.26
C THR A 994 -18.99 17.29 -27.43
N ASP A 995 -17.87 17.98 -27.23
CA ASP A 995 -16.83 18.12 -28.28
C ASP A 995 -15.96 16.87 -28.44
N GLY A 996 -16.05 15.93 -27.51
CA GLY A 996 -15.39 14.63 -27.54
C GLY A 996 -15.19 14.02 -28.92
N LEU A 997 -16.29 13.83 -29.67
CA LEU A 997 -16.24 13.22 -31.01
C LEU A 997 -15.51 14.13 -32.01
N GLN A 998 -15.74 15.43 -31.96
CA GLN A 998 -15.15 16.42 -32.87
C GLN A 998 -13.63 16.54 -32.69
N ASP A 999 -13.14 16.27 -31.48
CA ASP A 999 -11.75 16.43 -31.09
C ASP A 999 -10.87 15.19 -31.33
N GLN A 1000 -11.46 14.09 -31.81
CA GLN A 1000 -10.73 12.88 -32.18
C GLN A 1000 -9.90 13.08 -33.44
N ASN A 1001 -8.68 12.54 -33.45
CA ASN A 1001 -7.72 12.73 -34.53
C ASN A 1001 -7.61 11.50 -35.43
N ASP A 1002 -7.29 11.72 -36.71
CA ASP A 1002 -6.84 10.69 -37.64
C ASP A 1002 -5.30 10.52 -37.60
N LYS A 1003 -4.75 9.60 -38.42
CA LYS A 1003 -3.30 9.28 -38.45
C LYS A 1003 -2.43 10.48 -38.83
N ALA A 1004 -3.01 11.48 -39.50
CA ALA A 1004 -2.35 12.72 -39.89
C ALA A 1004 -2.53 13.85 -38.85
N GLY A 1005 -3.17 13.58 -37.70
CA GLY A 1005 -3.44 14.55 -36.65
C GLY A 1005 -4.60 15.50 -36.97
N ARG A 1006 -5.43 15.21 -37.99
CA ARG A 1006 -6.60 16.03 -38.36
C ARG A 1006 -7.77 15.64 -37.48
N LYS A 1007 -8.40 16.64 -36.86
CA LYS A 1007 -9.62 16.48 -36.06
C LYS A 1007 -10.78 15.96 -36.91
N PHE A 1008 -11.69 15.20 -36.32
CA PHE A 1008 -12.97 14.83 -36.94
C PHE A 1008 -13.73 16.09 -37.35
N GLY A 1009 -13.76 17.06 -36.43
CA GLY A 1009 -14.23 18.40 -36.67
C GLY A 1009 -15.75 18.52 -36.71
N LYS A 1010 -16.22 19.76 -36.50
CA LYS A 1010 -17.65 20.08 -36.44
C LYS A 1010 -18.38 19.81 -37.74
N VAL A 1011 -17.77 20.17 -38.89
CA VAL A 1011 -18.40 20.06 -40.22
C VAL A 1011 -18.78 18.61 -40.53
N LYS A 1012 -17.84 17.67 -40.35
CA LYS A 1012 -18.11 16.24 -40.56
C LYS A 1012 -19.17 15.72 -39.60
N LEU A 1013 -19.14 16.15 -38.33
CA LEU A 1013 -20.16 15.74 -37.35
C LEU A 1013 -21.56 16.24 -37.74
N THR A 1014 -21.68 17.45 -38.27
CA THR A 1014 -22.99 17.96 -38.74
C THR A 1014 -23.49 17.23 -39.99
N GLU A 1015 -22.59 16.86 -40.91
CA GLU A 1015 -22.91 16.11 -42.14
C GLU A 1015 -23.40 14.67 -41.83
N LEU A 1016 -22.53 13.82 -41.29
CA LEU A 1016 -22.79 13.25 -39.97
C LEU A 1016 -24.22 12.91 -39.55
N LEU A 1017 -24.69 13.75 -38.62
CA LEU A 1017 -26.02 13.75 -38.05
C LEU A 1017 -27.09 14.00 -39.11
N TYR A 1018 -26.86 14.91 -40.06
CA TYR A 1018 -27.83 15.24 -41.11
C TYR A 1018 -28.19 14.03 -41.99
N GLU A 1019 -27.19 13.31 -42.51
CA GLU A 1019 -27.37 12.17 -43.43
C GLU A 1019 -28.08 10.99 -42.77
N ASN A 1020 -27.95 10.87 -41.44
CA ASN A 1020 -28.48 9.73 -40.70
C ASN A 1020 -29.74 10.07 -39.90
N ALA A 1021 -30.10 11.34 -39.74
CA ALA A 1021 -31.23 11.78 -38.89
C ALA A 1021 -32.58 11.13 -39.22
N ASP A 1022 -32.80 10.67 -40.45
CA ASP A 1022 -34.04 10.04 -40.90
C ASP A 1022 -34.07 8.52 -40.62
N LYS A 1023 -32.92 7.91 -40.32
CA LYS A 1023 -32.79 6.46 -40.01
C LYS A 1023 -33.28 6.14 -38.59
N PRO A 1024 -33.58 4.88 -38.24
CA PRO A 1024 -33.85 4.49 -36.86
C PRO A 1024 -32.71 4.87 -35.90
N MET A 1025 -33.03 5.26 -34.66
CA MET A 1025 -32.04 5.76 -33.69
C MET A 1025 -30.85 4.80 -33.44
N LEU A 1026 -31.09 3.49 -33.50
CA LEU A 1026 -30.02 2.51 -33.36
C LEU A 1026 -29.06 2.51 -34.56
N GLU A 1027 -29.58 2.68 -35.78
CA GLU A 1027 -28.76 2.79 -37.00
C GLU A 1027 -27.95 4.09 -37.02
N GLN A 1028 -28.51 5.18 -36.50
CA GLN A 1028 -27.79 6.45 -36.33
C GLN A 1028 -26.59 6.28 -35.41
N LYS A 1029 -26.78 5.60 -34.28
CA LYS A 1029 -25.68 5.26 -33.36
C LYS A 1029 -24.61 4.41 -34.06
N SER A 1030 -25.00 3.40 -34.83
CA SER A 1030 -24.06 2.58 -35.59
C SER A 1030 -23.30 3.38 -36.65
N ALA A 1031 -23.95 4.34 -37.31
CA ALA A 1031 -23.29 5.23 -38.27
C ALA A 1031 -22.23 6.12 -37.60
N LEU A 1032 -22.53 6.69 -36.42
CA LEU A 1032 -21.58 7.43 -35.60
C LEU A 1032 -20.37 6.57 -35.22
N GLU A 1033 -20.61 5.33 -34.79
CA GLU A 1033 -19.54 4.41 -34.40
C GLU A 1033 -18.64 4.03 -35.58
N ASN A 1034 -19.23 3.72 -36.74
CA ASN A 1034 -18.49 3.35 -37.94
C ASN A 1034 -17.62 4.51 -38.46
N ALA A 1035 -18.19 5.72 -38.56
CA ALA A 1035 -17.46 6.89 -39.01
C ALA A 1035 -16.33 7.27 -38.04
N LEU A 1036 -16.55 7.11 -36.73
CA LEU A 1036 -15.52 7.35 -35.72
C LEU A 1036 -14.35 6.35 -35.87
N ASN A 1037 -14.67 5.05 -35.98
CA ASN A 1037 -13.66 4.00 -36.13
C ASN A 1037 -12.87 4.16 -37.44
N GLU A 1038 -13.53 4.54 -38.53
CA GLU A 1038 -12.89 4.81 -39.83
C GLU A 1038 -11.95 6.02 -39.75
N HIS A 1039 -12.36 7.10 -39.07
CA HIS A 1039 -11.53 8.29 -38.91
C HIS A 1039 -10.32 8.06 -38.01
N MET A 1040 -10.48 7.36 -36.88
CA MET A 1040 -9.40 7.13 -35.92
C MET A 1040 -8.43 6.01 -36.33
N GLY A 1041 -8.92 4.94 -36.95
CA GLY A 1041 -8.14 3.72 -37.17
C GLY A 1041 -7.57 3.19 -35.85
N ASP A 1042 -6.24 3.04 -35.78
CA ASP A 1042 -5.53 2.49 -34.60
C ASP A 1042 -5.16 3.55 -33.55
N ILE A 1043 -5.62 4.80 -33.70
CA ILE A 1043 -5.23 5.91 -32.82
C ILE A 1043 -6.02 5.86 -31.52
N PRO A 1044 -5.36 6.05 -30.36
CA PRO A 1044 -6.05 6.10 -29.08
C PRO A 1044 -6.99 7.30 -28.98
N GLN A 1045 -8.12 7.10 -28.30
CA GLN A 1045 -9.09 8.15 -28.04
C GLN A 1045 -8.45 9.30 -27.25
N ARG A 1046 -8.69 10.54 -27.69
CA ARG A 1046 -8.09 11.74 -27.12
C ARG A 1046 -8.88 12.29 -25.93
N ASP A 1047 -10.19 12.19 -26.02
CA ASP A 1047 -11.15 12.82 -25.10
C ASP A 1047 -12.41 11.99 -24.91
N ASP A 1048 -13.15 12.19 -23.82
CA ASP A 1048 -14.43 11.51 -23.55
C ASP A 1048 -15.48 11.89 -24.60
N ILE A 1049 -16.31 10.94 -25.04
CA ILE A 1049 -17.30 11.15 -26.11
C ILE A 1049 -18.71 10.91 -25.59
N THR A 1050 -19.57 11.92 -25.70
CA THR A 1050 -21.01 11.82 -25.40
C THR A 1050 -21.87 12.43 -26.49
N VAL A 1051 -22.72 11.59 -27.09
CA VAL A 1051 -23.76 12.01 -28.05
C VAL A 1051 -25.07 11.33 -27.68
N LEU A 1052 -26.12 12.14 -27.47
CA LEU A 1052 -27.48 11.69 -27.25
C LEU A 1052 -28.31 12.04 -28.49
N GLY A 1053 -29.04 11.07 -29.03
CA GLY A 1053 -30.01 11.30 -30.09
C GLY A 1053 -31.40 10.88 -29.63
N ILE A 1054 -32.40 11.72 -29.90
CA ILE A 1054 -33.80 11.47 -29.53
C ILE A 1054 -34.72 11.82 -30.69
N ARG A 1055 -35.84 11.10 -30.84
CA ARG A 1055 -36.92 11.45 -31.75
C ARG A 1055 -38.20 11.75 -30.98
N LEU A 1056 -38.86 12.87 -31.31
CA LEU A 1056 -40.11 13.29 -30.67
C LEU A 1056 -41.36 12.77 -31.34
#